data_AF-A0A4R5HVL7-F1
#
_entry.id   AF-A0A4R5HVL7-F1
#
_cell.length_a   1.000
_cell.length_b   1.000
_cell.length_c   1.000
_cell.angle_alpha   90.00
_cell.angle_beta   90.00
_cell.angle_gamma   90.00
#
_symmetry.space_group_name_H-M   'P 1'
#
loop_
_entity.id
_entity.type
_entity.pdbx_description
1 polymer ?
#
loop_
_entity_poly.entity_id
_entity_poly.type
_entity_poly.pdbx_seq_one_letter_code
_entity_poly.pdbx_strand_id
1 'polypeptide(L)'
;MRSTDTAPPVAERAKAPAPGGFWRLWAATTASGLGDGTRIAAMAVYAAALSGDPLHVALVALAGKLPWTCVGLFTGALADRVDRWRTLWICDVARAVVMACLVVLIVTGHVGIAVLAVVSFLLTSIATLAESLSQAVVPDVAGPTSLETANSRLMGGQLLFSEFLGAPLGTALFVLGRPLPFALDTLTFAVSAVLVCGVRVPRDPGGPPRAGDLTARSVLRDTAEGVRWLWHRRELRTVCLLVGLLNFSVVAVMGIAVLYALEVLGTGERGYGVLLVVVAAGGLAGVLAAPRVTAQLGRGRALRVAFALCPVPFVVAGCTSDGPVAAVALAVVGASMSLVTVVTVSVRQSLVPTALFGRVNGGYRLVVNGLSPLGSLAGGVTASAWGLRAPFFLAAAVLAVAAVAMLRLPPGAFDAPAAPQEPRSPRPMGDTTTSTRPPAPARTEDPSTAAPATAGDGGSAAAAAVADPAAPPPPAPRGWWRTGPLPRLLVPLLAAVAATVTALGAVTTPDPLPASAPAGTFSADRAHEHVAAVAGRPHHVGTAANDAVRDELVARFTALGLTPRVLPGTGADTESGAAMVGWTRNIAATVPGTAPTGRVLVVAHYDSAETSHGASDDGLGVATALEIARAVTAGPAPRNDITFLLTDGEEPGMLGARAFVAADRGAAESTVVLNLEARGTSGRAVMFQTGSGDSELLAALGDRVPVATSLSDEIYGMLPNDTDFTVLRDAGTTGLNFAVIAGSANYHTPRDSLDTLSRDSLQDMGETTLAATRHLARADLGGVADGGDSTYFSLAGLLVRYPASLVLPGALLAVAGAVAALVAARRRGALRLRATAAVAATLPLALLVAAAAGSALWPALTWLRPEWTGFALGSPYRPGPVALAAVLSAAVVTWVWAVRVRRRATGPEVSAAVTVWLALCAVLTAVVLPGASYLFLWPALAGAGGLAVAARLPAASPWRAAATTAAVLPAAALMAPIVVLLFDTVPLALVAVPLPLVVLCLAAALPAAAKAVSRRTARSLTALGTLAAVAAAGTALPLNRPDAAHPAQVSLVHTRDADTGRALWASNGTGRSAWLERYVGAGTTALEDRFPSLDEPAAWRTGPAPAVPSPEPRLTVKGITRHGDVRRVRLHVATVHGRAAELALYADAQGAPVVRATAAGHTVPGGANRDADRWTWGLLLTAPPATGTEVVLDVRGDRPLLLRAVALTPGLPAGSLTVPRPRDVTWSAQDAGVSLVSRSYRW
;
A
#
# COMPACT_ATOMS: atom_id res chain seq x y z
N MET A 1 50.71 -39.34 -64.19
CA MET A 1 51.54 -38.18 -63.75
C MET A 1 50.77 -37.44 -62.66
N ARG A 2 51.41 -36.91 -61.61
CA ARG A 2 50.74 -36.36 -60.41
C ARG A 2 50.77 -34.82 -60.39
N SER A 3 49.64 -34.18 -60.09
CA SER A 3 49.51 -32.91 -59.34
C SER A 3 48.01 -32.70 -59.05
N THR A 4 47.50 -32.97 -57.84
CA THR A 4 47.39 -32.01 -56.72
C THR A 4 46.87 -30.64 -57.15
N ASP A 5 45.56 -30.43 -56.97
CA ASP A 5 45.00 -29.10 -56.72
C ASP A 5 43.99 -29.21 -55.58
N THR A 6 44.07 -28.30 -54.61
CA THR A 6 43.42 -28.43 -53.29
C THR A 6 42.15 -27.60 -53.20
N ALA A 7 41.01 -28.25 -52.97
CA ALA A 7 39.78 -27.55 -52.63
C ALA A 7 39.92 -26.83 -51.25
N PRO A 8 39.35 -25.61 -51.09
CA PRO A 8 39.37 -24.91 -49.81
C PRO A 8 38.50 -25.65 -48.77
N PRO A 9 38.85 -25.60 -47.48
CA PRO A 9 38.13 -26.33 -46.44
C PRO A 9 36.71 -25.77 -46.27
N VAL A 10 35.73 -26.67 -46.19
CA VAL A 10 34.35 -26.34 -45.81
C VAL A 10 34.37 -25.77 -44.39
N ALA A 11 33.90 -24.53 -44.22
CA ALA A 11 33.79 -23.89 -42.92
C ALA A 11 32.96 -24.76 -41.95
N GLU A 12 33.51 -25.05 -40.77
CA GLU A 12 32.80 -25.79 -39.73
C GLU A 12 31.45 -25.14 -39.42
N ARG A 13 30.40 -25.95 -39.27
CA ARG A 13 29.11 -25.48 -38.77
C ARG A 13 29.30 -24.90 -37.37
N ALA A 14 29.16 -23.58 -37.25
CA ALA A 14 29.19 -22.89 -35.97
C ALA A 14 28.26 -23.58 -34.96
N LYS A 15 28.80 -23.92 -33.78
CA LYS A 15 28.05 -24.58 -32.71
C LYS A 15 26.81 -23.76 -32.36
N ALA A 16 25.65 -24.41 -32.34
CA ALA A 16 24.40 -23.77 -31.97
C ALA A 16 24.51 -23.09 -30.59
N PRO A 17 23.99 -21.85 -30.42
CA PRO A 17 24.13 -21.11 -29.17
C PRO A 17 23.47 -21.85 -28.00
N ALA A 18 24.08 -21.74 -26.82
CA ALA A 18 23.67 -22.50 -25.65
C ALA A 18 22.22 -22.16 -25.24
N PRO A 19 21.35 -23.16 -24.97
CA PRO A 19 19.88 -22.99 -24.84
C PRO A 19 19.40 -22.19 -23.61
N GLY A 20 20.30 -21.54 -22.87
CA GLY A 20 20.01 -20.67 -21.73
C GLY A 20 20.35 -19.19 -21.91
N GLY A 21 21.07 -18.80 -22.98
CA GLY A 21 21.56 -17.41 -23.15
C GLY A 21 20.44 -16.37 -23.16
N PHE A 22 19.41 -16.56 -23.99
CA PHE A 22 18.29 -15.63 -24.12
C PHE A 22 17.53 -15.44 -22.80
N TRP A 23 17.34 -16.51 -22.01
CA TRP A 23 16.60 -16.42 -20.76
C TRP A 23 17.38 -15.71 -19.65
N ARG A 24 18.71 -15.72 -19.70
CA ARG A 24 19.55 -14.90 -18.81
C ARG A 24 19.46 -13.43 -19.17
N LEU A 25 19.60 -13.09 -20.45
CA LEU A 25 19.39 -11.71 -20.94
C LEU A 25 17.98 -11.21 -20.59
N TRP A 26 16.95 -12.02 -20.87
CA TRP A 26 15.57 -11.66 -20.57
C TRP A 26 15.36 -11.41 -19.07
N ALA A 27 15.83 -12.32 -18.21
CA ALA A 27 15.73 -12.15 -16.76
C ALA A 27 16.47 -10.90 -16.27
N ALA A 28 17.66 -10.63 -16.81
CA ALA A 28 18.46 -9.44 -16.51
C ALA A 28 17.70 -8.15 -16.87
N THR A 29 17.25 -8.02 -18.13
CA THR A 29 16.48 -6.85 -18.60
C THR A 29 15.18 -6.65 -17.82
N THR A 30 14.48 -7.72 -17.42
CA THR A 30 13.27 -7.59 -16.59
C THR A 30 13.59 -7.22 -15.14
N ALA A 31 14.69 -7.71 -14.58
CA ALA A 31 15.11 -7.35 -13.23
C ALA A 31 15.51 -5.87 -13.18
N SER A 32 16.42 -5.42 -14.06
CA SER A 32 16.80 -4.01 -14.16
C SER A 32 15.61 -3.11 -14.50
N GLY A 33 14.65 -3.61 -15.29
CA GLY A 33 13.43 -2.87 -15.59
C GLY A 33 12.55 -2.64 -14.36
N LEU A 34 12.40 -3.65 -13.49
CA LEU A 34 11.69 -3.51 -12.21
C LEU A 34 12.32 -2.45 -11.32
N GLY A 35 13.66 -2.49 -11.20
CA GLY A 35 14.43 -1.49 -10.46
C GLY A 35 14.28 -0.08 -11.04
N ASP A 36 14.49 0.10 -12.35
CA ASP A 36 14.33 1.38 -13.04
C ASP A 36 12.93 1.98 -12.83
N GLY A 37 11.87 1.16 -12.86
CA GLY A 37 10.50 1.59 -12.59
C GLY A 37 10.29 2.04 -11.13
N THR A 38 10.79 1.23 -10.20
CA THR A 38 10.79 1.49 -8.75
C THR A 38 11.47 2.82 -8.44
N ARG A 39 12.68 3.01 -8.99
CA ARG A 39 13.47 4.24 -8.88
C ARG A 39 12.73 5.44 -9.45
N ILE A 40 12.23 5.39 -10.69
CA ILE A 40 11.69 6.57 -11.37
C ILE A 40 10.49 7.16 -10.59
N ALA A 41 9.61 6.31 -10.08
CA ALA A 41 8.48 6.76 -9.27
C ALA A 41 8.94 7.29 -7.89
N ALA A 42 9.85 6.59 -7.21
CA ALA A 42 10.40 7.04 -5.94
C ALA A 42 11.19 8.36 -6.03
N MET A 43 11.92 8.60 -7.14
CA MET A 43 12.62 9.88 -7.37
C MET A 43 11.64 11.06 -7.50
N ALA A 44 10.45 10.85 -8.08
CA ALA A 44 9.43 11.90 -8.19
C ALA A 44 8.83 12.23 -6.81
N VAL A 45 8.46 11.21 -6.03
CA VAL A 45 7.96 11.39 -4.66
C VAL A 45 9.02 12.04 -3.76
N TYR A 46 10.27 11.59 -3.85
CA TYR A 46 11.35 12.15 -3.04
C TYR A 46 11.72 13.59 -3.44
N ALA A 47 11.63 13.94 -4.73
CA ALA A 47 11.82 15.33 -5.15
C ALA A 47 10.73 16.25 -4.58
N ALA A 48 9.47 15.79 -4.53
CA ALA A 48 8.37 16.50 -3.88
C ALA A 48 8.57 16.62 -2.36
N ALA A 49 8.95 15.52 -1.69
CA ALA A 49 9.25 15.49 -0.25
C ALA A 49 10.48 16.34 0.16
N LEU A 50 11.30 16.78 -0.79
CA LEU A 50 12.41 17.71 -0.59
C LEU A 50 12.07 19.17 -0.98
N SER A 51 10.97 19.39 -1.71
CA SER A 51 10.58 20.71 -2.23
C SER A 51 9.16 20.72 -2.82
N GLY A 52 8.30 21.59 -2.30
CA GLY A 52 7.00 21.90 -2.92
C GLY A 52 7.06 22.69 -4.23
N ASP A 53 8.19 23.32 -4.60
CA ASP A 53 8.31 24.04 -5.88
C ASP A 53 8.19 23.06 -7.09
N PRO A 54 7.17 23.23 -7.96
CA PRO A 54 7.01 22.41 -9.16
C PRO A 54 8.20 22.44 -10.11
N LEU A 55 8.99 23.52 -10.12
CA LEU A 55 10.18 23.62 -10.94
C LEU A 55 11.27 22.65 -10.46
N HIS A 56 11.47 22.46 -9.16
CA HIS A 56 12.45 21.52 -8.62
C HIS A 56 12.13 20.06 -8.97
N VAL A 57 10.87 19.65 -8.84
CA VAL A 57 10.42 18.31 -9.23
C VAL A 57 10.58 18.11 -10.74
N ALA A 58 10.18 19.10 -11.54
CA ALA A 58 10.33 19.08 -12.99
C ALA A 58 11.80 19.08 -13.46
N LEU A 59 12.74 19.64 -12.69
CA LEU A 59 14.18 19.61 -12.97
C LEU A 59 14.78 18.21 -12.80
N VAL A 60 14.35 17.43 -11.79
CA VAL A 60 14.77 16.03 -11.61
C VAL A 60 14.26 15.16 -12.76
N ALA A 61 13.01 15.37 -13.19
CA ALA A 61 12.42 14.72 -14.36
C ALA A 61 13.12 15.13 -15.67
N LEU A 62 13.42 16.42 -15.85
CA LEU A 62 14.16 16.98 -16.99
C LEU A 62 15.54 16.30 -17.13
N ALA A 63 16.31 16.27 -16.05
CA ALA A 63 17.63 15.64 -16.00
C ALA A 63 17.55 14.14 -16.35
N GLY A 64 16.48 13.47 -15.93
CA GLY A 64 16.21 12.07 -16.27
C GLY A 64 15.81 11.80 -17.72
N LYS A 65 15.40 12.83 -18.50
CA LYS A 65 15.08 12.70 -19.93
C LYS A 65 16.21 13.19 -20.85
N LEU A 66 16.99 14.18 -20.43
CA LEU A 66 18.01 14.85 -21.25
C LEU A 66 19.03 13.90 -21.96
N PRO A 67 19.54 12.81 -21.34
CA PRO A 67 20.52 11.94 -21.99
C PRO A 67 20.01 11.23 -23.26
N TRP A 68 18.70 10.99 -23.38
CA TRP A 68 18.11 10.41 -24.59
C TRP A 68 18.30 11.28 -25.84
N THR A 69 18.46 12.59 -25.65
CA THR A 69 18.70 13.57 -26.71
C THR A 69 20.20 13.81 -26.91
N CYS A 70 20.95 13.99 -25.82
CA CYS A 70 22.36 14.38 -25.88
C CYS A 70 23.33 13.21 -26.13
N VAL A 71 23.04 12.03 -25.57
CA VAL A 71 23.97 10.89 -25.50
C VAL A 71 23.48 9.72 -26.38
N GLY A 72 22.17 9.53 -26.50
CA GLY A 72 21.54 8.37 -27.17
C GLY A 72 21.89 8.16 -28.66
N LEU A 73 22.37 9.19 -29.37
CA LEU A 73 22.88 9.03 -30.75
C LEU A 73 24.26 8.34 -30.77
N PHE A 74 25.10 8.62 -29.77
CA PHE A 74 26.46 8.10 -29.68
C PHE A 74 26.49 6.68 -29.13
N THR A 75 25.57 6.33 -28.21
CA THR A 75 25.52 5.00 -27.60
C THR A 75 25.21 3.88 -28.60
N GLY A 76 24.35 4.15 -29.60
CA GLY A 76 24.08 3.19 -30.68
C GLY A 76 25.33 2.89 -31.52
N ALA A 77 26.07 3.92 -31.92
CA ALA A 77 27.30 3.77 -32.69
C ALA A 77 28.45 3.13 -31.87
N LEU A 78 28.47 3.36 -30.55
CA LEU A 78 29.42 2.72 -29.63
C LEU A 78 29.12 1.23 -29.43
N ALA A 79 27.84 0.85 -29.37
CA ALA A 79 27.39 -0.54 -29.18
C ALA A 79 27.81 -1.50 -30.31
N ASP A 80 28.16 -0.98 -31.50
CA ASP A 80 28.69 -1.78 -32.61
C ASP A 80 30.21 -1.97 -32.60
N ARG A 81 30.94 -1.38 -31.64
CA ARG A 81 32.42 -1.36 -31.61
C ARG A 81 33.05 -1.89 -30.33
N VAL A 82 32.27 -2.02 -29.26
CA VAL A 82 32.72 -2.59 -27.99
C VAL A 82 32.42 -4.09 -27.91
N ASP A 83 33.08 -4.81 -27.00
CA ASP A 83 32.62 -6.15 -26.60
C ASP A 83 31.25 -5.99 -25.93
N ARG A 84 30.19 -6.30 -26.69
CA ARG A 84 28.81 -5.97 -26.32
C ARG A 84 28.40 -6.57 -24.99
N TRP A 85 28.76 -7.83 -24.75
CA TRP A 85 28.47 -8.54 -23.51
C TRP A 85 29.27 -7.98 -22.34
N ARG A 86 30.57 -7.70 -22.54
CA ARG A 86 31.41 -7.10 -21.51
C ARG A 86 30.93 -5.71 -21.10
N THR A 87 30.62 -4.85 -22.07
CA THR A 87 30.16 -3.49 -21.78
C THR A 87 28.77 -3.49 -21.14
N LEU A 88 27.87 -4.40 -21.52
CA LEU A 88 26.53 -4.48 -20.93
C LEU A 88 26.57 -4.77 -19.41
N TRP A 89 27.32 -5.77 -18.95
CA TRP A 89 27.41 -6.01 -17.50
C TRP A 89 28.21 -4.92 -16.77
N ILE A 90 29.17 -4.25 -17.43
CA ILE A 90 29.85 -3.07 -16.86
C ILE A 90 28.85 -1.91 -16.68
N CYS A 91 27.93 -1.69 -17.61
CA CYS A 91 26.87 -0.70 -17.44
C CYS A 91 25.97 -1.04 -16.25
N ASP A 92 25.62 -2.31 -16.05
CA ASP A 92 24.84 -2.73 -14.88
C ASP A 92 25.59 -2.52 -13.56
N VAL A 93 26.87 -2.87 -13.48
CA VAL A 93 27.71 -2.58 -12.31
C VAL A 93 27.81 -1.07 -12.06
N ALA A 94 28.00 -0.26 -13.10
CA ALA A 94 28.08 1.19 -12.96
C ALA A 94 26.76 1.80 -12.44
N ARG A 95 25.60 1.31 -12.90
CA ARG A 95 24.29 1.72 -12.38
C ARG A 95 24.11 1.30 -10.91
N ALA A 96 24.50 0.07 -10.56
CA ALA A 96 24.46 -0.40 -9.18
C ALA A 96 25.33 0.46 -8.24
N VAL A 97 26.54 0.86 -8.67
CA VAL A 97 27.43 1.72 -7.87
C VAL A 97 26.85 3.13 -7.70
N VAL A 98 26.38 3.76 -8.78
CA VAL A 98 25.74 5.10 -8.70
C VAL A 98 24.52 5.06 -7.79
N MET A 99 23.72 4.00 -7.83
CA MET A 99 22.56 3.84 -6.96
C MET A 99 22.95 3.54 -5.50
N ALA A 100 23.96 2.71 -5.25
CA ALA A 100 24.46 2.46 -3.90
C ALA A 100 24.99 3.75 -3.24
N CYS A 101 25.68 4.62 -4.01
CA CYS A 101 26.08 5.94 -3.53
C CYS A 101 24.87 6.82 -3.18
N LEU A 102 23.79 6.80 -3.97
CA LEU A 102 22.55 7.51 -3.60
C LEU A 102 21.97 6.94 -2.29
N VAL A 103 21.84 5.62 -2.15
CA VAL A 103 21.34 4.98 -0.91
C VAL A 103 22.13 5.43 0.32
N VAL A 104 23.47 5.47 0.24
CA VAL A 104 24.32 5.97 1.33
C VAL A 104 24.00 7.43 1.65
N LEU A 105 23.90 8.31 0.64
CA LEU A 105 23.56 9.72 0.86
C LEU A 105 22.16 9.90 1.48
N ILE A 106 21.20 9.02 1.15
CA ILE A 106 19.85 9.04 1.76
C ILE A 106 19.93 8.69 3.24
N VAL A 107 20.60 7.59 3.57
CA VAL A 107 20.75 7.11 4.96
C VAL A 107 21.53 8.12 5.81
N THR A 108 22.50 8.84 5.22
CA THR A 108 23.23 9.92 5.92
C THR A 108 22.53 11.27 5.87
N GLY A 109 21.36 11.42 5.23
CA GLY A 109 20.61 12.68 5.17
C GLY A 109 21.19 13.79 4.27
N HIS A 110 22.10 13.46 3.35
CA HIS A 110 22.84 14.42 2.51
C HIS A 110 22.28 14.57 1.08
N VAL A 111 20.98 14.31 0.86
CA VAL A 111 20.34 14.38 -0.47
C VAL A 111 19.50 15.65 -0.62
N GLY A 112 19.76 16.40 -1.69
CA GLY A 112 18.92 17.50 -2.17
C GLY A 112 18.59 17.37 -3.66
N ILE A 113 17.76 18.29 -4.18
CA ILE A 113 17.29 18.31 -5.57
C ILE A 113 18.43 18.20 -6.59
N ALA A 114 19.55 18.89 -6.36
CA ALA A 114 20.72 18.83 -7.24
C ALA A 114 21.33 17.41 -7.30
N VAL A 115 21.40 16.69 -6.19
CA VAL A 115 21.89 15.30 -6.12
C VAL A 115 20.96 14.38 -6.90
N LEU A 116 19.64 14.50 -6.68
CA LEU A 116 18.64 13.72 -7.43
C LEU A 116 18.72 13.99 -8.93
N ALA A 117 18.85 15.25 -9.37
CA ALA A 117 19.00 15.59 -10.78
C ALA A 117 20.28 15.01 -11.40
N VAL A 118 21.44 15.12 -10.73
CA VAL A 118 22.71 14.55 -11.19
C VAL A 118 22.62 13.02 -11.29
N VAL A 119 22.08 12.34 -10.27
CA VAL A 119 21.91 10.88 -10.29
C VAL A 119 20.93 10.45 -11.38
N SER A 120 19.84 11.18 -11.59
CA SER A 120 18.87 10.96 -12.68
C SER A 120 19.55 11.00 -14.05
N PHE A 121 20.38 12.03 -14.28
CA PHE A 121 21.14 12.21 -15.51
C PHE A 121 22.19 11.10 -15.72
N LEU A 122 22.96 10.75 -14.69
CA LEU A 122 23.99 9.71 -14.77
C LEU A 122 23.39 8.33 -15.04
N LEU A 123 22.35 7.94 -14.30
CA LEU A 123 21.69 6.64 -14.47
C LEU A 123 21.05 6.51 -15.85
N THR A 124 20.30 7.52 -16.32
CA THR A 124 19.76 7.50 -17.68
C THR A 124 20.86 7.49 -18.74
N SER A 125 21.97 8.23 -18.55
CA SER A 125 23.10 8.20 -19.49
C SER A 125 23.67 6.78 -19.65
N ILE A 126 23.90 6.06 -18.54
CA ILE A 126 24.36 4.67 -18.60
C ILE A 126 23.28 3.75 -19.17
N ALA A 127 22.01 3.95 -18.81
CA ALA A 127 20.89 3.15 -19.32
C ALA A 127 20.70 3.27 -20.84
N THR A 128 20.92 4.44 -21.45
CA THR A 128 20.86 4.60 -22.93
C THR A 128 21.88 3.73 -23.65
N LEU A 129 23.06 3.51 -23.05
CA LEU A 129 24.06 2.57 -23.56
C LEU A 129 23.67 1.12 -23.28
N ALA A 130 23.20 0.80 -22.07
CA ALA A 130 22.74 -0.54 -21.72
C ALA A 130 21.57 -1.02 -22.62
N GLU A 131 20.60 -0.16 -22.95
CA GLU A 131 19.51 -0.51 -23.87
C GLU A 131 20.02 -0.75 -25.29
N SER A 132 20.92 0.11 -25.79
CA SER A 132 21.53 -0.02 -27.12
C SER A 132 22.30 -1.35 -27.25
N LEU A 133 23.09 -1.70 -26.23
CA LEU A 133 23.81 -2.96 -26.13
C LEU A 133 22.86 -4.15 -26.01
N SER A 134 21.83 -4.05 -25.16
CA SER A 134 20.83 -5.12 -24.96
C SER A 134 20.13 -5.49 -26.26
N GLN A 135 19.77 -4.50 -27.10
CA GLN A 135 19.19 -4.73 -28.43
C GLN A 135 20.21 -5.37 -29.38
N ALA A 136 21.47 -4.94 -29.34
CA ALA A 136 22.54 -5.44 -30.20
C ALA A 136 22.99 -6.88 -29.89
N VAL A 137 22.79 -7.38 -28.66
CA VAL A 137 23.13 -8.77 -28.27
C VAL A 137 21.98 -9.78 -28.42
N VAL A 138 20.75 -9.35 -28.71
CA VAL A 138 19.62 -10.29 -28.92
C VAL A 138 19.91 -11.34 -29.99
N PRO A 139 20.53 -11.02 -31.15
CA PRO A 139 20.83 -12.01 -32.19
C PRO A 139 21.75 -13.14 -31.70
N ASP A 140 22.75 -12.81 -30.88
CA ASP A 140 23.75 -13.75 -30.35
C ASP A 140 23.13 -14.89 -29.53
N VAL A 141 21.95 -14.64 -28.93
CA VAL A 141 21.30 -15.55 -27.98
C VAL A 141 19.90 -16.02 -28.38
N ALA A 142 19.28 -15.45 -29.42
CA ALA A 142 17.92 -15.81 -29.85
C ALA A 142 17.77 -17.29 -30.26
N GLY A 143 18.84 -17.89 -30.79
CA GLY A 143 18.88 -19.30 -31.19
C GLY A 143 17.79 -19.64 -32.23
N PRO A 144 17.06 -20.78 -32.11
CA PRO A 144 15.99 -21.13 -33.04
C PRO A 144 14.69 -20.33 -32.84
N THR A 145 14.70 -19.27 -32.02
CA THR A 145 13.55 -18.38 -31.83
C THR A 145 13.61 -17.23 -32.83
N SER A 146 12.52 -16.84 -33.48
CA SER A 146 12.54 -15.66 -34.35
C SER A 146 12.93 -14.41 -33.56
N LEU A 147 13.73 -13.53 -34.17
CA LEU A 147 14.18 -12.27 -33.56
C LEU A 147 12.99 -11.40 -33.12
N GLU A 148 11.89 -11.43 -33.86
CA GLU A 148 10.63 -10.78 -33.51
C GLU A 148 10.06 -11.29 -32.18
N THR A 149 10.06 -12.61 -31.97
CA THR A 149 9.58 -13.23 -30.72
C THR A 149 10.51 -12.90 -29.55
N ALA A 150 11.83 -12.87 -29.79
CA ALA A 150 12.83 -12.52 -28.79
C ALA A 150 12.67 -11.07 -28.32
N ASN A 151 12.60 -10.11 -29.26
CA ASN A 151 12.39 -8.70 -28.97
C ASN A 151 11.02 -8.43 -28.32
N SER A 152 9.94 -9.07 -28.80
CA SER A 152 8.60 -8.91 -28.21
C SER A 152 8.55 -9.34 -26.74
N ARG A 153 9.30 -10.38 -26.36
CA ARG A 153 9.41 -10.84 -24.96
C ARG A 153 10.22 -9.88 -24.10
N LEU A 154 11.31 -9.32 -24.62
CA LEU A 154 12.12 -8.32 -23.90
C LEU A 154 11.30 -7.06 -23.65
N MET A 155 10.71 -6.48 -24.71
CA MET A 155 9.87 -5.28 -24.61
C MET A 155 8.65 -5.49 -23.69
N GLY A 156 7.91 -6.59 -23.86
CA GLY A 156 6.75 -6.90 -23.02
C GLY A 156 7.11 -7.20 -21.56
N GLY A 157 8.32 -7.75 -21.32
CA GLY A 157 8.87 -7.89 -19.98
C GLY A 157 9.20 -6.53 -19.36
N GLN A 158 9.92 -5.68 -20.08
CA GLN A 158 10.34 -4.37 -19.60
C GLN A 158 9.14 -3.46 -19.26
N LEU A 159 8.09 -3.44 -20.08
CA LEU A 159 6.84 -2.74 -19.78
C LEU A 159 6.14 -3.28 -18.52
N LEU A 160 6.00 -4.61 -18.41
CA LEU A 160 5.35 -5.24 -17.25
C LEU A 160 6.11 -4.97 -15.95
N PHE A 161 7.44 -5.15 -15.96
CA PHE A 161 8.24 -5.01 -14.77
C PHE A 161 8.52 -3.55 -14.40
N SER A 162 8.74 -2.65 -15.36
CA SER A 162 9.05 -1.24 -15.08
C SER A 162 7.81 -0.40 -14.80
N GLU A 163 6.86 -0.33 -15.76
CA GLU A 163 5.73 0.59 -15.67
C GLU A 163 4.60 0.05 -14.79
N PHE A 164 4.30 -1.25 -14.87
CA PHE A 164 3.13 -1.84 -14.21
C PHE A 164 3.43 -2.41 -12.81
N LEU A 165 4.65 -2.91 -12.56
CA LEU A 165 5.06 -3.45 -11.25
C LEU A 165 6.03 -2.52 -10.51
N GLY A 166 7.03 -1.97 -11.19
CA GLY A 166 8.10 -1.18 -10.58
C GLY A 166 7.58 0.14 -10.02
N ALA A 167 6.92 0.96 -10.84
CA ALA A 167 6.41 2.26 -10.41
C ALA A 167 5.59 2.25 -9.09
N PRO A 168 4.53 1.43 -8.92
CA PRO A 168 3.79 1.37 -7.64
C PRO A 168 4.59 0.73 -6.50
N LEU A 169 5.50 -0.22 -6.81
CA LEU A 169 6.39 -0.78 -5.81
C LEU A 169 7.36 0.29 -5.29
N GLY A 170 7.81 1.20 -6.15
CA GLY A 170 8.64 2.36 -5.81
C GLY A 170 7.99 3.28 -4.81
N THR A 171 6.76 3.72 -5.08
CA THR A 171 6.02 4.57 -4.14
C THR A 171 5.69 3.83 -2.84
N ALA A 172 5.31 2.56 -2.91
CA ALA A 172 5.01 1.76 -1.71
C ALA A 172 6.24 1.54 -0.82
N LEU A 173 7.40 1.23 -1.41
CA LEU A 173 8.66 1.09 -0.68
C LEU A 173 9.15 2.44 -0.12
N PHE A 174 8.93 3.55 -0.83
CA PHE A 174 9.30 4.87 -0.34
C PHE A 174 8.55 5.24 0.95
N VAL A 175 7.24 4.95 1.00
CA VAL A 175 6.39 5.11 2.20
C VAL A 175 6.88 4.25 3.37
N LEU A 176 7.34 3.03 3.11
CA LEU A 176 7.91 2.14 4.15
C LEU A 176 9.33 2.55 4.58
N GLY A 177 10.04 3.31 3.75
CA GLY A 177 11.38 3.77 4.05
C GLY A 177 12.06 4.41 2.84
N ARG A 178 12.40 5.69 2.94
CA ARG A 178 13.04 6.49 1.89
C ARG A 178 14.19 5.79 1.12
N PRO A 179 15.12 5.03 1.73
CA PRO A 179 16.19 4.34 0.99
C PRO A 179 15.77 3.01 0.32
N LEU A 180 14.69 2.37 0.74
CA LEU A 180 14.27 1.03 0.27
C LEU A 180 14.07 0.90 -1.25
N PRO A 181 13.37 1.80 -1.96
CA PRO A 181 13.18 1.65 -3.41
C PRO A 181 14.51 1.74 -4.20
N PHE A 182 15.45 2.54 -3.68
CA PHE A 182 16.78 2.73 -4.26
C PHE A 182 17.70 1.54 -3.97
N ALA A 183 17.62 0.98 -2.76
CA ALA A 183 18.34 -0.24 -2.39
C ALA A 183 17.87 -1.45 -3.22
N LEU A 184 16.57 -1.57 -3.49
CA LEU A 184 16.04 -2.58 -4.41
C LEU A 184 16.62 -2.40 -5.82
N ASP A 185 16.67 -1.18 -6.36
CA ASP A 185 17.21 -0.93 -7.70
C ASP A 185 18.70 -1.33 -7.80
N THR A 186 19.53 -0.96 -6.81
CA THR A 186 20.93 -1.45 -6.66
C THR A 186 21.01 -2.97 -6.77
N LEU A 187 20.16 -3.70 -6.04
CA LEU A 187 20.14 -5.16 -6.07
C LEU A 187 19.71 -5.69 -7.45
N THR A 188 18.74 -5.08 -8.12
CA THR A 188 18.33 -5.55 -9.45
C THR A 188 19.42 -5.33 -10.51
N PHE A 189 20.17 -4.23 -10.46
CA PHE A 189 21.33 -4.02 -11.32
C PHE A 189 22.47 -5.00 -11.02
N ALA A 190 22.75 -5.29 -9.74
CA ALA A 190 23.73 -6.31 -9.37
C ALA A 190 23.34 -7.72 -9.88
N VAL A 191 22.06 -8.09 -9.75
CA VAL A 191 21.52 -9.34 -10.31
C VAL A 191 21.60 -9.36 -11.84
N SER A 192 21.28 -8.24 -12.51
CA SER A 192 21.41 -8.09 -13.96
C SER A 192 22.85 -8.31 -14.42
N ALA A 193 23.83 -7.65 -13.77
CA ALA A 193 25.25 -7.81 -14.05
C ALA A 193 25.71 -9.28 -13.94
N VAL A 194 25.33 -9.99 -12.87
CA VAL A 194 25.65 -11.41 -12.67
C VAL A 194 25.02 -12.30 -13.75
N LEU A 195 23.76 -12.05 -14.11
CA LEU A 195 23.06 -12.81 -15.15
C LEU A 195 23.67 -12.61 -16.54
N VAL A 196 24.04 -11.38 -16.90
CA VAL A 196 24.69 -11.02 -18.17
C VAL A 196 26.13 -11.54 -18.22
N CYS A 197 26.92 -11.34 -17.16
CA CYS A 197 28.29 -11.86 -17.05
C CYS A 197 28.33 -13.40 -17.17
N GLY A 198 27.28 -14.08 -16.70
CA GLY A 198 27.14 -15.52 -16.83
C GLY A 198 26.86 -16.03 -18.25
N VAL A 199 26.56 -15.18 -19.25
CA VAL A 199 26.24 -15.64 -20.60
C VAL A 199 27.50 -16.08 -21.35
N ARG A 200 27.52 -17.33 -21.80
CA ARG A 200 28.58 -17.91 -22.62
C ARG A 200 28.16 -17.94 -24.09
N VAL A 201 28.66 -16.99 -24.87
CA VAL A 201 28.56 -16.97 -26.34
C VAL A 201 29.92 -17.40 -26.93
N PRO A 202 29.96 -18.20 -28.02
CA PRO A 202 31.20 -18.41 -28.76
C PRO A 202 31.75 -17.06 -29.23
N ARG A 203 33.00 -16.74 -28.88
CA ARG A 203 33.67 -15.55 -29.43
C ARG A 203 34.00 -15.80 -30.89
N ASP A 204 33.59 -14.89 -31.77
CA ASP A 204 34.03 -14.87 -33.15
C ASP A 204 35.56 -14.62 -33.18
N PRO A 205 36.38 -15.47 -33.85
CA PRO A 205 37.81 -15.23 -34.00
C PRO A 205 38.12 -13.90 -34.72
N GLY A 206 37.19 -13.39 -35.53
CA GLY A 206 37.21 -12.01 -35.99
C GLY A 206 36.65 -11.08 -34.92
N GLY A 207 37.53 -10.42 -34.16
CA GLY A 207 37.12 -9.32 -33.27
C GLY A 207 36.40 -8.19 -34.02
N PRO A 208 35.67 -7.30 -33.33
CA PRO A 208 34.87 -6.25 -33.97
C PRO A 208 35.70 -5.46 -34.99
N PRO A 209 35.16 -5.19 -36.20
CA PRO A 209 35.93 -4.63 -37.30
C PRO A 209 36.66 -3.35 -36.87
N ARG A 210 37.99 -3.36 -37.06
CA ARG A 210 38.86 -2.24 -36.66
C ARG A 210 38.35 -0.94 -37.24
N ALA A 211 38.48 0.13 -36.45
CA ALA A 211 37.89 1.43 -36.72
C ALA A 211 38.32 2.02 -38.08
N GLY A 212 37.45 1.88 -39.09
CA GLY A 212 37.27 2.94 -40.09
C GLY A 212 36.62 4.16 -39.43
N ASP A 213 36.89 5.36 -39.95
CA ASP A 213 36.65 6.66 -39.33
C ASP A 213 35.21 6.91 -38.82
N LEU A 214 34.92 6.50 -37.58
CA LEU A 214 33.82 7.11 -36.80
C LEU A 214 34.35 8.34 -36.08
N THR A 215 34.38 9.45 -36.78
CA THR A 215 34.34 10.76 -36.14
C THR A 215 32.90 11.04 -35.68
N ALA A 216 32.70 11.90 -34.67
CA ALA A 216 31.37 12.38 -34.30
C ALA A 216 30.57 12.92 -35.51
N ARG A 217 31.30 13.49 -36.50
CA ARG A 217 30.73 13.96 -37.78
C ARG A 217 30.05 12.86 -38.59
N SER A 218 30.51 11.60 -38.56
CA SER A 218 29.91 10.51 -39.32
C SER A 218 28.57 10.03 -38.73
N VAL A 219 28.49 9.83 -37.42
CA VAL A 219 27.23 9.50 -36.71
C VAL A 219 26.21 10.62 -36.86
N LEU A 220 26.66 11.88 -36.76
CA LEU A 220 25.83 13.05 -37.02
C LEU A 220 25.38 13.12 -38.49
N ARG A 221 26.24 12.77 -39.46
CA ARG A 221 25.89 12.76 -40.90
C ARG A 221 24.83 11.72 -41.20
N ASP A 222 24.98 10.49 -40.70
CA ASP A 222 24.07 9.40 -40.99
C ASP A 222 22.71 9.59 -40.26
N THR A 223 22.72 10.21 -39.08
CA THR A 223 21.51 10.68 -38.40
C THR A 223 20.85 11.83 -39.17
N ALA A 224 21.63 12.81 -39.65
CA ALA A 224 21.13 13.92 -40.46
C ALA A 224 20.57 13.46 -41.82
N GLU A 225 21.12 12.41 -42.42
CA GLU A 225 20.55 11.76 -43.61
C GLU A 225 19.17 11.16 -43.29
N GLY A 226 19.04 10.43 -42.17
CA GLY A 226 17.78 9.88 -41.70
C GLY A 226 16.71 10.94 -41.40
N VAL A 227 17.08 12.01 -40.70
CA VAL A 227 16.21 13.17 -40.44
C VAL A 227 15.85 13.88 -41.75
N ARG A 228 16.80 14.11 -42.65
CA ARG A 228 16.56 14.75 -43.95
C ARG A 228 15.59 13.94 -44.79
N TRP A 229 15.76 12.61 -44.87
CA TRP A 229 14.83 11.72 -45.58
C TRP A 229 13.42 11.78 -44.96
N LEU A 230 13.32 11.71 -43.63
CA LEU A 230 12.06 11.86 -42.89
C LEU A 230 11.36 13.19 -43.22
N TRP A 231 12.14 14.27 -43.34
CA TRP A 231 11.64 15.61 -43.60
C TRP A 231 11.10 15.81 -45.03
N HIS A 232 11.55 15.01 -46.01
CA HIS A 232 11.07 15.08 -47.40
C HIS A 232 9.71 14.39 -47.60
N ARG A 233 9.28 13.50 -46.70
CA ARG A 233 7.97 12.83 -46.77
C ARG A 233 6.97 13.53 -45.85
N ARG A 234 6.01 14.26 -46.44
CA ARG A 234 5.03 15.11 -45.72
C ARG A 234 4.27 14.33 -44.65
N GLU A 235 3.88 13.10 -44.95
CA GLU A 235 3.08 12.23 -44.08
C GLU A 235 3.88 11.83 -42.84
N LEU A 236 5.11 11.35 -43.04
CA LEU A 236 6.00 10.88 -41.97
C LEU A 236 6.55 12.04 -41.13
N ARG A 237 6.91 13.16 -41.74
CA ARG A 237 7.30 14.39 -41.02
C ARG A 237 6.16 14.88 -40.13
N THR A 238 4.95 14.96 -40.66
CA THR A 238 3.79 15.44 -39.88
C THR A 238 3.52 14.50 -38.70
N VAL A 239 3.40 13.19 -38.94
CA VAL A 239 3.19 12.20 -37.86
C VAL A 239 4.33 12.20 -36.84
N CYS A 240 5.58 12.40 -37.25
CA CYS A 240 6.71 12.54 -36.31
C CYS A 240 6.51 13.72 -35.36
N LEU A 241 6.19 14.90 -35.90
CA LEU A 241 5.90 16.09 -35.09
C LEU A 241 4.69 15.89 -34.18
N LEU A 242 3.61 15.26 -34.66
CA LEU A 242 2.41 15.01 -33.85
C LEU A 242 2.68 14.04 -32.68
N VAL A 243 3.44 12.97 -32.90
CA VAL A 243 3.86 12.07 -31.81
C VAL A 243 4.83 12.76 -30.86
N GLY A 244 5.70 13.64 -31.38
CA GLY A 244 6.56 14.48 -30.57
C GLY A 244 5.79 15.43 -29.65
N LEU A 245 4.73 16.09 -30.16
CA LEU A 245 3.84 16.95 -29.39
C LEU A 245 3.00 16.17 -28.36
N LEU A 246 2.59 14.94 -28.68
CA LEU A 246 1.95 14.03 -27.73
C LEU A 246 2.91 13.64 -26.59
N ASN A 247 4.15 13.27 -26.92
CA ASN A 247 5.17 12.94 -25.94
C ASN A 247 5.54 14.15 -25.07
N PHE A 248 5.68 15.35 -25.65
CA PHE A 248 5.81 16.62 -24.93
C PHE A 248 4.69 16.81 -23.91
N SER A 249 3.44 16.64 -24.35
CA SER A 249 2.24 16.89 -23.53
C SER A 249 2.12 15.90 -22.36
N VAL A 250 2.39 14.62 -22.62
CA VAL A 250 2.42 13.59 -21.57
C VAL A 250 3.55 13.84 -20.57
N VAL A 251 4.76 14.19 -21.02
CA VAL A 251 5.89 14.45 -20.12
C VAL A 251 5.72 15.76 -19.34
N ALA A 252 5.08 16.79 -19.90
CA ALA A 252 4.75 18.03 -19.19
C ALA A 252 3.82 17.77 -17.99
N VAL A 253 2.82 16.90 -18.16
CA VAL A 253 1.94 16.50 -17.06
C VAL A 253 2.64 15.53 -16.10
N MET A 254 3.32 14.50 -16.61
CA MET A 254 3.94 13.48 -15.76
C MET A 254 5.13 14.00 -14.94
N GLY A 255 5.80 15.08 -15.39
CA GLY A 255 6.87 15.75 -14.63
C GLY A 255 6.39 16.47 -13.35
N ILE A 256 5.08 16.73 -13.23
CA ILE A 256 4.46 17.40 -12.07
C ILE A 256 3.30 16.59 -11.47
N ALA A 257 2.98 15.41 -12.05
CA ALA A 257 1.83 14.59 -11.66
C ALA A 257 1.88 14.10 -10.21
N VAL A 258 3.07 14.06 -9.60
CA VAL A 258 3.23 13.75 -8.17
C VAL A 258 2.67 14.87 -7.29
N LEU A 259 3.07 16.13 -7.51
CA LEU A 259 2.52 17.28 -6.78
C LEU A 259 1.02 17.45 -7.04
N TYR A 260 0.56 17.22 -8.28
CA TYR A 260 -0.87 17.19 -8.58
C TYR A 260 -1.64 16.12 -7.78
N ALA A 261 -1.07 14.92 -7.60
CA ALA A 261 -1.69 13.86 -6.81
C ALA A 261 -1.66 14.11 -5.29
N LEU A 262 -0.61 14.79 -4.80
CA LEU A 262 -0.46 15.19 -3.40
C LEU A 262 -1.37 16.38 -3.06
N GLU A 263 -1.22 17.51 -3.74
CA GLU A 263 -1.81 18.80 -3.37
C GLU A 263 -3.18 19.08 -4.02
N VAL A 264 -3.41 18.66 -5.28
CA VAL A 264 -4.68 18.98 -5.99
C VAL A 264 -5.73 17.91 -5.80
N LEU A 265 -5.32 16.64 -5.73
CA LEU A 265 -6.21 15.51 -5.48
C LEU A 265 -6.30 15.11 -4.00
N GLY A 266 -5.36 15.53 -3.14
CA GLY A 266 -5.33 15.13 -1.72
C GLY A 266 -5.12 13.62 -1.51
N THR A 267 -4.55 12.90 -2.48
CA THR A 267 -4.52 11.41 -2.46
C THR A 267 -3.26 10.80 -1.83
N GLY A 268 -2.30 11.64 -1.43
CA GLY A 268 -1.03 11.21 -0.83
C GLY A 268 -0.13 10.39 -1.77
N GLU A 269 1.03 9.98 -1.27
CA GLU A 269 2.03 9.22 -2.04
C GLU A 269 1.47 7.88 -2.56
N ARG A 270 0.60 7.25 -1.76
CA ARG A 270 -0.12 6.01 -2.12
C ARG A 270 -1.05 6.24 -3.31
N GLY A 271 -1.76 7.36 -3.34
CA GLY A 271 -2.64 7.76 -4.43
C GLY A 271 -1.90 7.97 -5.75
N TYR A 272 -0.72 8.60 -5.70
CA TYR A 272 0.15 8.73 -6.87
C TYR A 272 0.60 7.37 -7.44
N GLY A 273 0.97 6.41 -6.56
CA GLY A 273 1.28 5.04 -6.98
C GLY A 273 0.12 4.33 -7.69
N VAL A 274 -1.10 4.47 -7.15
CA VAL A 274 -2.33 3.93 -7.77
C VAL A 274 -2.62 4.62 -9.11
N LEU A 275 -2.44 5.93 -9.20
CA LEU A 275 -2.63 6.72 -10.42
C LEU A 275 -1.74 6.20 -11.57
N LEU A 276 -0.46 5.94 -11.29
CA LEU A 276 0.48 5.37 -12.27
C LEU A 276 0.05 3.99 -12.78
N VAL A 277 -0.46 3.11 -11.91
CA VAL A 277 -0.99 1.79 -12.30
C VAL A 277 -2.21 1.92 -13.20
N VAL A 278 -3.12 2.85 -12.90
CA VAL A 278 -4.32 3.11 -13.70
C VAL A 278 -3.96 3.64 -15.09
N VAL A 279 -2.96 4.52 -15.20
CA VAL A 279 -2.39 4.98 -16.48
C VAL A 279 -1.78 3.83 -17.28
N ALA A 280 -0.95 2.98 -16.64
CA ALA A 280 -0.33 1.83 -17.28
C ALA A 280 -1.38 0.78 -17.76
N ALA A 281 -2.43 0.55 -16.97
CA ALA A 281 -3.55 -0.31 -17.35
C ALA A 281 -4.31 0.24 -18.58
N GLY A 282 -4.50 1.55 -18.65
CA GLY A 282 -5.02 2.25 -19.83
C GLY A 282 -4.16 2.01 -21.06
N GLY A 283 -2.84 2.21 -20.95
CA GLY A 283 -1.88 1.92 -22.02
C GLY A 283 -1.97 0.49 -22.54
N LEU A 284 -1.99 -0.49 -21.64
CA LEU A 284 -2.15 -1.91 -22.00
C LEU A 284 -3.47 -2.17 -22.76
N ALA A 285 -4.58 -1.54 -22.35
CA ALA A 285 -5.84 -1.62 -23.08
C ALA A 285 -5.72 -1.02 -24.49
N GLY A 286 -5.01 0.10 -24.64
CA GLY A 286 -4.67 0.70 -25.94
C GLY A 286 -3.89 -0.24 -26.86
N VAL A 287 -2.86 -0.92 -26.37
CA VAL A 287 -2.10 -1.93 -27.13
C VAL A 287 -2.99 -3.09 -27.58
N LEU A 288 -3.87 -3.59 -26.70
CA LEU A 288 -4.77 -4.72 -27.00
C LEU A 288 -5.93 -4.34 -27.94
N ALA A 289 -6.32 -3.05 -27.96
CA ALA A 289 -7.31 -2.50 -28.88
C ALA A 289 -6.72 -2.25 -30.28
N ALA A 290 -5.45 -1.81 -30.36
CA ALA A 290 -4.84 -1.30 -31.58
C ALA A 290 -5.03 -2.19 -32.83
N PRO A 291 -4.78 -3.52 -32.81
CA PRO A 291 -4.99 -4.35 -34.01
C PRO A 291 -6.43 -4.36 -34.51
N ARG A 292 -7.42 -4.36 -33.60
CA ARG A 292 -8.85 -4.34 -33.95
C ARG A 292 -9.25 -3.00 -34.53
N VAL A 293 -8.83 -1.91 -33.88
CA VAL A 293 -9.10 -0.54 -34.33
C VAL A 293 -8.49 -0.30 -35.71
N THR A 294 -7.25 -0.74 -35.97
CA THR A 294 -6.64 -0.63 -37.30
C THR A 294 -7.33 -1.50 -38.35
N ALA A 295 -7.77 -2.71 -38.00
CA ALA A 295 -8.44 -3.60 -38.94
C ALA A 295 -9.83 -3.10 -39.35
N GLN A 296 -10.52 -2.39 -38.45
CA GLN A 296 -11.86 -1.83 -38.72
C GLN A 296 -11.81 -0.46 -39.40
N LEU A 297 -10.87 0.41 -39.03
CA LEU A 297 -10.87 1.82 -39.47
C LEU A 297 -9.84 2.14 -40.56
N GLY A 298 -8.77 1.33 -40.70
CA GLY A 298 -7.56 1.70 -41.44
C GLY A 298 -6.61 2.58 -40.60
N ARG A 299 -5.34 2.67 -40.99
CA ARG A 299 -4.29 3.26 -40.15
C ARG A 299 -4.47 4.77 -39.96
N GLY A 300 -4.81 5.49 -41.03
CA GLY A 300 -5.00 6.93 -40.97
C GLY A 300 -6.21 7.37 -40.16
N ARG A 301 -7.34 6.65 -40.26
CA ARG A 301 -8.53 6.93 -39.43
C ARG A 301 -8.31 6.57 -37.96
N ALA A 302 -7.63 5.47 -37.66
CA ALA A 302 -7.27 5.10 -36.29
C ALA A 302 -6.43 6.20 -35.59
N LEU A 303 -5.44 6.76 -36.29
CA LEU A 303 -4.64 7.88 -35.77
C LEU A 303 -5.47 9.15 -35.59
N ARG A 304 -6.37 9.50 -36.52
CA ARG A 304 -7.28 10.66 -36.36
C ARG A 304 -8.16 10.53 -35.12
N VAL A 305 -8.76 9.36 -34.88
CA VAL A 305 -9.58 9.09 -33.69
C VAL A 305 -8.74 9.22 -32.42
N ALA A 306 -7.55 8.61 -32.39
CA ALA A 306 -6.67 8.67 -31.22
C ALA A 306 -6.23 10.10 -30.87
N PHE A 307 -5.83 10.90 -31.87
CA PHE A 307 -5.48 12.31 -31.65
C PHE A 307 -6.69 13.18 -31.29
N ALA A 308 -7.87 12.95 -31.87
CA ALA A 308 -9.08 13.72 -31.55
C ALA A 308 -9.61 13.46 -30.13
N LEU A 309 -9.45 12.24 -29.61
CA LEU A 309 -9.85 11.88 -28.24
C LEU A 309 -8.86 12.33 -27.17
N CYS A 310 -7.60 12.62 -27.51
CA CYS A 310 -6.54 12.86 -26.53
C CYS A 310 -6.62 14.19 -25.73
N PRO A 311 -7.14 15.32 -26.26
CA PRO A 311 -7.22 16.58 -25.50
C PRO A 311 -8.23 16.54 -24.34
N VAL A 312 -9.39 15.91 -24.55
CA VAL A 312 -10.52 15.97 -23.61
C VAL A 312 -10.17 15.39 -22.22
N PRO A 313 -9.51 14.22 -22.10
CA PRO A 313 -9.10 13.71 -20.80
C PRO A 313 -8.10 14.62 -20.05
N PHE A 314 -7.22 15.34 -20.75
CA PHE A 314 -6.35 16.31 -20.09
C PHE A 314 -7.14 17.49 -19.52
N VAL A 315 -8.17 17.99 -20.23
CA VAL A 315 -9.09 19.01 -19.69
C VAL A 315 -9.84 18.48 -18.46
N VAL A 316 -10.37 17.25 -18.54
CA VAL A 316 -11.11 16.60 -17.43
C VAL A 316 -10.22 16.47 -16.18
N ALA A 317 -8.98 16.00 -16.36
CA ALA A 317 -8.01 15.92 -15.27
C ALA A 317 -7.65 17.32 -14.71
N GLY A 318 -7.37 18.31 -15.57
CA GLY A 318 -7.06 19.69 -15.13
C GLY A 318 -8.20 20.39 -14.39
N CYS A 319 -9.45 20.03 -14.64
CA CYS A 319 -10.63 20.62 -13.99
C CYS A 319 -11.05 19.95 -12.67
N THR A 320 -10.70 18.68 -12.45
CA THR A 320 -11.19 17.90 -11.30
C THR A 320 -10.27 17.97 -10.08
N SER A 321 -10.86 17.87 -8.88
CA SER A 321 -10.16 17.46 -7.65
C SER A 321 -10.46 16.00 -7.26
N ASP A 322 -11.39 15.35 -7.95
CA ASP A 322 -11.77 13.95 -7.68
C ASP A 322 -10.72 13.00 -8.27
N GLY A 323 -10.02 12.28 -7.39
CA GLY A 323 -8.94 11.35 -7.74
C GLY A 323 -9.38 10.24 -8.71
N PRO A 324 -10.49 9.51 -8.45
CA PRO A 324 -11.06 8.54 -9.39
C PRO A 324 -11.32 9.11 -10.81
N VAL A 325 -11.91 10.30 -10.93
CA VAL A 325 -12.16 10.96 -12.23
C VAL A 325 -10.84 11.30 -12.93
N ALA A 326 -9.87 11.86 -12.21
CA ALA A 326 -8.53 12.15 -12.76
C ALA A 326 -7.82 10.86 -13.23
N ALA A 327 -7.93 9.77 -12.47
CA ALA A 327 -7.34 8.49 -12.80
C ALA A 327 -7.96 7.88 -14.07
N VAL A 328 -9.29 7.88 -14.19
CA VAL A 328 -9.97 7.41 -15.41
C VAL A 328 -9.58 8.26 -16.62
N ALA A 329 -9.51 9.58 -16.47
CA ALA A 329 -9.08 10.47 -17.55
C ALA A 329 -7.63 10.15 -18.00
N LEU A 330 -6.69 10.03 -17.07
CA LEU A 330 -5.30 9.71 -17.38
C LEU A 330 -5.11 8.27 -17.90
N ALA A 331 -5.98 7.32 -17.55
CA ALA A 331 -6.03 6.00 -18.22
C ALA A 331 -6.39 6.11 -19.72
N VAL A 332 -7.33 7.00 -20.08
CA VAL A 332 -7.68 7.24 -21.49
C VAL A 332 -6.54 7.92 -22.26
N VAL A 333 -5.76 8.80 -21.59
CA VAL A 333 -4.50 9.33 -22.16
C VAL A 333 -3.53 8.19 -22.46
N GLY A 334 -3.28 7.30 -21.48
CA GLY A 334 -2.42 6.13 -21.66
C GLY A 334 -2.86 5.25 -22.84
N ALA A 335 -4.15 4.92 -22.91
CA ALA A 335 -4.73 4.13 -24.00
C ALA A 335 -4.52 4.78 -25.39
N SER A 336 -4.77 6.08 -25.49
CA SER A 336 -4.55 6.85 -26.72
C SER A 336 -3.07 6.89 -27.12
N MET A 337 -2.16 7.11 -26.16
CA MET A 337 -0.72 7.13 -26.39
C MET A 337 -0.20 5.78 -26.91
N SER A 338 -0.60 4.67 -26.29
CA SER A 338 -0.21 3.33 -26.73
C SER A 338 -0.78 2.98 -28.10
N LEU A 339 -2.03 3.36 -28.39
CA LEU A 339 -2.64 3.20 -29.71
C LEU A 339 -1.85 3.96 -30.80
N VAL A 340 -1.54 5.24 -30.58
CA VAL A 340 -0.70 6.04 -31.50
C VAL A 340 0.68 5.42 -31.69
N THR A 341 1.30 4.94 -30.62
CA THR A 341 2.64 4.30 -30.67
C THR A 341 2.62 3.06 -31.58
N VAL A 342 1.67 2.13 -31.36
CA VAL A 342 1.56 0.89 -32.16
C VAL A 342 1.31 1.18 -33.64
N VAL A 343 0.37 2.10 -33.95
CA VAL A 343 0.04 2.41 -35.35
C VAL A 343 1.19 3.13 -36.05
N THR A 344 1.85 4.10 -35.41
CA THR A 344 2.93 4.85 -36.05
C THR A 344 4.19 4.02 -36.28
N VAL A 345 4.54 3.08 -35.38
CA VAL A 345 5.61 2.08 -35.63
C VAL A 345 5.30 1.28 -36.89
N SER A 346 4.07 0.75 -36.99
CA SER A 346 3.61 -0.06 -38.12
C SER A 346 3.65 0.72 -39.45
N VAL A 347 3.29 2.01 -39.42
CA VAL A 347 3.35 2.92 -40.58
C VAL A 347 4.80 3.15 -41.03
N ARG A 348 5.74 3.39 -40.11
CA ARG A 348 7.16 3.56 -40.44
C ARG A 348 7.74 2.30 -41.07
N GLN A 349 7.42 1.11 -40.52
CA GLN A 349 7.88 -0.17 -41.05
C GLN A 349 7.38 -0.45 -42.49
N SER A 350 6.20 0.04 -42.87
CA SER A 350 5.69 -0.12 -44.25
C SER A 350 6.17 0.94 -45.25
N LEU A 351 6.51 2.15 -44.81
CA LEU A 351 6.80 3.29 -45.71
C LEU A 351 8.29 3.62 -45.87
N VAL A 352 9.16 3.12 -44.99
CA VAL A 352 10.59 3.39 -45.01
C VAL A 352 11.35 2.19 -45.61
N PRO A 353 12.18 2.38 -46.66
CA PRO A 353 12.98 1.30 -47.23
C PRO A 353 13.90 0.65 -46.19
N THR A 354 14.03 -0.68 -46.22
CA THR A 354 14.79 -1.46 -45.22
C THR A 354 16.22 -0.95 -45.00
N ALA A 355 16.92 -0.55 -46.08
CA ALA A 355 18.28 -0.02 -46.03
C ALA A 355 18.41 1.39 -45.38
N LEU A 356 17.30 2.09 -45.19
CA LEU A 356 17.21 3.41 -44.53
C LEU A 356 16.48 3.34 -43.19
N PHE A 357 15.79 2.24 -42.87
CA PHE A 357 14.94 2.11 -41.68
C PHE A 357 15.67 2.47 -40.38
N GLY A 358 16.91 1.99 -40.17
CA GLY A 358 17.71 2.31 -38.99
C GLY A 358 18.01 3.81 -38.85
N ARG A 359 18.49 4.45 -39.92
CA ARG A 359 18.82 5.89 -39.97
C ARG A 359 17.57 6.77 -39.74
N VAL A 360 16.47 6.45 -40.42
CA VAL A 360 15.20 7.18 -40.30
C VAL A 360 14.55 6.96 -38.93
N ASN A 361 14.62 5.75 -38.35
CA ASN A 361 14.10 5.48 -37.01
C ASN A 361 14.95 6.16 -35.91
N GLY A 362 16.27 6.25 -36.10
CA GLY A 362 17.16 7.06 -35.24
C GLY A 362 16.77 8.54 -35.27
N GLY A 363 16.62 9.12 -36.46
CA GLY A 363 16.14 10.49 -36.63
C GLY A 363 14.74 10.74 -36.06
N TYR A 364 13.84 9.76 -36.18
CA TYR A 364 12.50 9.81 -35.56
C TYR A 364 12.57 9.80 -34.03
N ARG A 365 13.36 8.89 -33.42
CA ARG A 365 13.56 8.87 -31.95
C ARG A 365 14.17 10.18 -31.45
N LEU A 366 15.12 10.76 -32.19
CA LEU A 366 15.74 12.04 -31.83
C LEU A 366 14.71 13.18 -31.74
N VAL A 367 13.83 13.31 -32.73
CA VAL A 367 12.78 14.34 -32.73
C VAL A 367 11.74 14.09 -31.64
N VAL A 368 11.25 12.85 -31.50
CA VAL A 368 10.19 12.53 -30.51
C VAL A 368 10.72 12.63 -29.08
N ASN A 369 11.89 12.07 -28.77
CA ASN A 369 12.47 12.13 -27.43
C ASN A 369 13.08 13.50 -27.12
N GLY A 370 13.55 14.24 -28.13
CA GLY A 370 14.06 15.61 -27.98
C GLY A 370 13.04 16.62 -27.45
N LEU A 371 11.74 16.33 -27.60
CA LEU A 371 10.67 17.13 -27.02
C LEU A 371 10.31 16.74 -25.58
N SER A 372 10.78 15.59 -25.04
CA SER A 372 10.51 15.20 -23.65
C SER A 372 11.15 16.15 -22.61
N PRO A 373 12.44 16.54 -22.72
CA PRO A 373 13.03 17.53 -21.80
C PRO A 373 12.26 18.85 -21.81
N LEU A 374 11.91 19.35 -23.00
CA LEU A 374 11.14 20.59 -23.16
C LEU A 374 9.73 20.46 -22.56
N GLY A 375 9.09 19.29 -22.67
CA GLY A 375 7.82 18.99 -22.00
C GLY A 375 7.95 19.10 -20.49
N SER A 376 8.94 18.41 -19.90
CA SER A 376 9.19 18.45 -18.45
C SER A 376 9.41 19.88 -17.94
N LEU A 377 10.23 20.67 -18.63
CA LEU A 377 10.48 22.07 -18.29
C LEU A 377 9.22 22.94 -18.42
N ALA A 378 8.45 22.79 -19.51
CA ALA A 378 7.21 23.52 -19.70
C ALA A 378 6.15 23.15 -18.65
N GLY A 379 6.10 21.88 -18.22
CA GLY A 379 5.29 21.41 -17.09
C GLY A 379 5.64 22.14 -15.80
N GLY A 380 6.91 22.10 -15.39
CA GLY A 380 7.37 22.81 -14.18
C GLY A 380 7.15 24.32 -14.23
N VAL A 381 7.48 24.97 -15.35
CA VAL A 381 7.31 26.43 -15.51
C VAL A 381 5.84 26.83 -15.48
N THR A 382 4.95 26.11 -16.18
CA THR A 382 3.51 26.45 -16.16
C THR A 382 2.84 26.09 -14.84
N ALA A 383 3.28 25.03 -14.16
CA ALA A 383 2.85 24.70 -12.81
C ALA A 383 3.26 25.77 -11.78
N SER A 384 4.51 26.24 -11.84
CA SER A 384 5.04 27.29 -10.97
C SER A 384 4.39 28.66 -11.23
N ALA A 385 4.15 29.01 -12.50
CA ALA A 385 3.58 30.31 -12.87
C ALA A 385 2.05 30.42 -12.72
N TRP A 386 1.31 29.32 -12.94
CA TRP A 386 -0.16 29.32 -13.05
C TRP A 386 -0.85 28.18 -12.28
N GLY A 387 -0.12 27.53 -11.37
CA GLY A 387 -0.62 26.44 -10.52
C GLY A 387 -0.61 25.06 -11.19
N LEU A 388 -0.61 24.00 -10.37
CA LEU A 388 -0.45 22.59 -10.76
C LEU A 388 -1.45 22.07 -11.82
N ARG A 389 -2.54 22.79 -12.08
CA ARG A 389 -3.54 22.46 -13.13
C ARG A 389 -3.15 22.97 -14.53
N ALA A 390 -2.37 24.04 -14.63
CA ALA A 390 -1.99 24.66 -15.90
C ALA A 390 -1.28 23.72 -16.91
N PRO A 391 -0.38 22.79 -16.50
CA PRO A 391 0.26 21.82 -17.40
C PRO A 391 -0.73 20.93 -18.15
N PHE A 392 -1.87 20.60 -17.54
CA PHE A 392 -2.93 19.81 -18.16
C PHE A 392 -3.64 20.58 -19.27
N PHE A 393 -3.92 21.87 -19.05
CA PHE A 393 -4.50 22.74 -20.07
C PHE A 393 -3.51 23.04 -21.20
N LEU A 394 -2.22 23.19 -20.89
CA LEU A 394 -1.15 23.27 -21.90
C LEU A 394 -1.11 22.01 -22.77
N ALA A 395 -1.09 20.82 -22.15
CA ALA A 395 -1.13 19.53 -22.84
C ALA A 395 -2.38 19.40 -23.73
N ALA A 396 -3.55 19.76 -23.23
CA ALA A 396 -4.79 19.75 -23.99
C ALA A 396 -4.76 20.71 -25.20
N ALA A 397 -4.26 21.94 -25.03
CA ALA A 397 -4.18 22.92 -26.11
C ALA A 397 -3.20 22.48 -27.22
N VAL A 398 -2.01 22.01 -26.84
CA VAL A 398 -1.01 21.46 -27.78
C VAL A 398 -1.59 20.27 -28.55
N LEU A 399 -2.31 19.38 -27.87
CA LEU A 399 -2.95 18.22 -28.49
C LEU A 399 -4.16 18.56 -29.35
N ALA A 400 -4.91 19.61 -29.03
CA ALA A 400 -6.01 20.09 -29.88
C ALA A 400 -5.46 20.60 -31.23
N VAL A 401 -4.35 21.36 -31.21
CA VAL A 401 -3.63 21.76 -32.43
C VAL A 401 -3.11 20.54 -33.19
N ALA A 402 -2.55 19.55 -32.48
CA ALA A 402 -2.10 18.29 -33.08
C ALA A 402 -3.25 17.51 -33.75
N ALA A 403 -4.43 17.44 -33.12
CA ALA A 403 -5.62 16.81 -33.69
C ALA A 403 -6.10 17.51 -34.98
N VAL A 404 -6.17 18.85 -34.98
CA VAL A 404 -6.52 19.64 -36.18
C VAL A 404 -5.50 19.40 -37.30
N ALA A 405 -4.20 19.33 -36.99
CA ALA A 405 -3.17 19.02 -37.97
C ALA A 405 -3.28 17.56 -38.50
N MET A 406 -3.66 16.60 -37.67
CA MET A 406 -3.92 15.21 -38.08
C MET A 406 -5.11 15.09 -39.05
N LEU A 407 -6.15 15.91 -38.88
CA LEU A 407 -7.31 15.96 -39.80
C LEU A 407 -6.93 16.46 -41.21
N ARG A 408 -5.88 17.28 -41.34
CA ARG A 408 -5.39 17.82 -42.63
C ARG A 408 -4.60 16.80 -43.48
N LEU A 409 -4.30 15.61 -42.95
CA LEU A 409 -3.68 14.52 -43.70
C LEU A 409 -4.74 13.63 -44.38
N PRO A 410 -4.54 13.16 -45.63
CA PRO A 410 -5.52 12.30 -46.31
C PRO A 410 -5.82 11.00 -45.52
N PRO A 411 -7.07 10.48 -45.51
CA PRO A 411 -7.40 9.30 -44.71
C PRO A 411 -6.58 8.05 -45.07
N GLY A 412 -6.30 7.86 -46.36
CA GLY A 412 -5.53 6.74 -46.90
C GLY A 412 -4.02 6.99 -47.04
N ALA A 413 -3.48 8.09 -46.48
CA ALA A 413 -2.06 8.46 -46.60
C ALA A 413 -1.07 7.44 -46.01
N PHE A 414 -1.58 6.43 -45.29
CA PHE A 414 -0.81 5.45 -44.52
C PHE A 414 -1.09 3.98 -44.92
N ASP A 415 -1.93 3.78 -45.93
CA ASP A 415 -2.44 2.47 -46.35
C ASP A 415 -1.87 2.02 -47.72
N ALA A 416 -0.86 2.74 -48.26
CA ALA A 416 -0.20 2.41 -49.52
C ALA A 416 0.70 1.16 -49.42
N PRO A 417 0.76 0.29 -50.45
CA PRO A 417 1.64 -0.88 -50.48
C PRO A 417 3.13 -0.49 -50.56
N ALA A 418 4.00 -1.38 -50.11
CA ALA A 418 5.45 -1.17 -50.10
C ALA A 418 6.01 -0.96 -51.51
N ALA A 419 6.93 0.00 -51.66
CA ALA A 419 7.58 0.28 -52.94
C ALA A 419 8.43 -0.92 -53.41
N PRO A 420 8.37 -1.30 -54.70
CA PRO A 420 9.22 -2.36 -55.25
C PRO A 420 10.72 -2.07 -55.05
N GLN A 421 11.50 -3.10 -54.75
CA GLN A 421 12.96 -2.99 -54.72
C GLN A 421 13.51 -3.00 -56.14
N GLU A 422 14.11 -1.90 -56.60
CA GLU A 422 14.90 -1.92 -57.84
C GLU A 422 16.20 -2.74 -57.62
N PRO A 423 16.49 -3.73 -58.49
CA PRO A 423 17.78 -4.40 -58.49
C PRO A 423 18.88 -3.42 -58.89
N ARG A 424 19.96 -3.35 -58.10
CA ARG A 424 21.16 -2.57 -58.46
C ARG A 424 21.77 -3.09 -59.76
N SER A 425 21.85 -2.24 -60.78
CA SER A 425 22.63 -2.50 -61.98
C SER A 425 24.14 -2.50 -61.68
N PRO A 426 24.93 -3.45 -62.21
CA PRO A 426 26.38 -3.41 -62.14
C PRO A 426 26.95 -2.34 -63.09
N ARG A 427 28.14 -1.79 -62.76
CA ARG A 427 28.90 -0.93 -63.69
C ARG A 427 29.44 -1.75 -64.87
N PRO A 428 29.57 -1.16 -66.08
CA PRO A 428 30.00 -1.88 -67.28
C PRO A 428 31.53 -1.96 -67.41
N MET A 429 32.03 -3.11 -67.91
CA MET A 429 33.34 -3.25 -68.57
C MET A 429 33.40 -4.56 -69.38
N GLY A 430 33.72 -4.47 -70.67
CA GLY A 430 34.24 -5.59 -71.49
C GLY A 430 33.22 -6.45 -72.26
N ASP A 431 33.42 -6.55 -73.58
CA ASP A 431 32.65 -7.36 -74.53
C ASP A 431 32.84 -8.88 -74.37
N THR A 432 31.82 -9.70 -74.68
CA THR A 432 31.77 -10.54 -75.91
C THR A 432 30.55 -11.49 -75.99
N THR A 433 29.77 -11.34 -77.08
CA THR A 433 29.05 -12.34 -77.91
C THR A 433 28.24 -13.54 -77.34
N THR A 434 27.06 -13.71 -77.98
CA THR A 434 26.35 -14.97 -78.38
C THR A 434 25.49 -15.80 -77.40
N SER A 435 24.19 -15.90 -77.77
CA SER A 435 23.36 -17.12 -77.95
C SER A 435 22.83 -17.87 -76.69
N THR A 436 21.59 -18.38 -76.57
CA THR A 436 20.43 -18.58 -77.49
C THR A 436 19.08 -18.56 -76.71
N ARG A 437 17.93 -18.63 -77.41
CA ARG A 437 16.50 -18.68 -76.95
C ARG A 437 15.90 -20.08 -77.27
N PRO A 438 14.59 -20.46 -77.08
CA PRO A 438 13.42 -19.91 -76.34
C PRO A 438 12.63 -21.03 -75.51
N PRO A 439 11.26 -21.18 -75.42
CA PRO A 439 10.57 -20.96 -74.11
C PRO A 439 9.31 -21.83 -73.73
N ALA A 440 8.74 -21.54 -72.53
CA ALA A 440 7.28 -21.49 -72.19
C ALA A 440 6.47 -22.83 -71.92
N PRO A 441 5.13 -22.81 -71.61
CA PRO A 441 4.65 -23.16 -70.25
C PRO A 441 3.32 -23.99 -70.17
N ALA A 442 2.69 -24.12 -68.98
CA ALA A 442 1.29 -24.56 -68.81
C ALA A 442 0.59 -23.95 -67.57
N ARG A 443 -0.76 -23.93 -67.56
CA ARG A 443 -1.64 -23.22 -66.60
C ARG A 443 -3.04 -23.88 -66.53
N THR A 444 -3.80 -23.67 -65.42
CA THR A 444 -5.30 -23.65 -65.30
C THR A 444 -6.09 -24.96 -65.63
N GLU A 445 -7.32 -25.28 -65.17
CA GLU A 445 -8.32 -24.70 -64.22
C GLU A 445 -9.35 -25.79 -63.74
N ASP A 446 -10.38 -25.40 -62.94
CA ASP A 446 -11.50 -26.19 -62.31
C ASP A 446 -12.65 -26.53 -63.32
N PRO A 447 -13.89 -27.08 -63.03
CA PRO A 447 -14.69 -27.23 -61.79
C PRO A 447 -15.57 -28.54 -61.64
N SER A 448 -16.65 -28.49 -60.83
CA SER A 448 -17.51 -29.59 -60.28
C SER A 448 -18.81 -30.00 -61.05
N THR A 449 -19.42 -31.19 -60.78
CA THR A 449 -20.84 -31.43 -60.33
C THR A 449 -21.35 -32.90 -60.26
N ALA A 450 -22.36 -33.16 -59.38
CA ALA A 450 -23.44 -34.19 -59.40
C ALA A 450 -23.20 -35.71 -59.06
N ALA A 451 -24.31 -36.44 -58.74
CA ALA A 451 -24.45 -37.81 -58.16
C ALA A 451 -25.49 -38.66 -58.98
N PRO A 452 -26.15 -39.80 -58.56
CA PRO A 452 -26.05 -40.70 -57.38
C PRO A 452 -26.29 -42.27 -57.62
N ALA A 453 -26.29 -43.06 -56.53
CA ALA A 453 -27.15 -44.26 -56.20
C ALA A 453 -26.96 -45.73 -56.74
N THR A 454 -27.32 -46.70 -55.85
CA THR A 454 -27.67 -48.16 -56.04
C THR A 454 -26.61 -49.19 -56.53
N ALA A 455 -26.76 -50.53 -56.41
CA ALA A 455 -27.25 -51.46 -55.35
C ALA A 455 -27.04 -52.95 -55.79
N GLY A 456 -26.86 -53.91 -54.84
CA GLY A 456 -26.95 -55.38 -55.05
C GLY A 456 -25.71 -56.12 -55.61
N ASP A 457 -25.56 -57.45 -55.53
CA ASP A 457 -26.25 -58.47 -54.69
C ASP A 457 -25.50 -59.85 -54.71
N GLY A 458 -25.79 -60.75 -53.75
CA GLY A 458 -25.52 -62.21 -53.77
C GLY A 458 -24.09 -62.73 -53.46
N GLY A 459 -23.88 -63.88 -52.79
CA GLY A 459 -24.80 -64.74 -52.03
C GLY A 459 -24.29 -66.19 -51.78
N SER A 460 -24.75 -66.83 -50.68
CA SER A 460 -24.82 -68.31 -50.43
C SER A 460 -23.53 -69.10 -50.08
N ALA A 461 -23.49 -70.11 -49.19
CA ALA A 461 -24.32 -70.51 -48.01
C ALA A 461 -23.67 -71.69 -47.20
N ALA A 462 -24.09 -71.86 -45.93
CA ALA A 462 -24.17 -73.13 -45.12
C ALA A 462 -22.88 -73.96 -44.83
N ALA A 463 -22.72 -74.77 -43.77
CA ALA A 463 -23.40 -75.06 -42.49
C ALA A 463 -22.53 -76.09 -41.68
N ALA A 464 -22.72 -76.45 -40.40
CA ALA A 464 -23.22 -75.77 -39.18
C ALA A 464 -23.02 -76.71 -37.96
N ALA A 465 -22.57 -76.24 -36.78
CA ALA A 465 -22.56 -77.01 -35.51
C ALA A 465 -22.41 -76.11 -34.25
N VAL A 466 -22.96 -76.55 -33.12
CA VAL A 466 -23.23 -75.74 -31.90
C VAL A 466 -22.29 -76.09 -30.73
N ALA A 467 -21.88 -75.07 -29.96
CA ALA A 467 -21.42 -75.22 -28.58
C ALA A 467 -21.77 -73.96 -27.75
N ASP A 468 -22.04 -74.16 -26.45
CA ASP A 468 -22.72 -73.26 -25.51
C ASP A 468 -21.78 -72.19 -24.89
N PRO A 469 -22.15 -70.89 -24.80
CA PRO A 469 -21.35 -69.86 -24.14
C PRO A 469 -21.67 -69.71 -22.64
N ALA A 470 -20.69 -70.05 -21.80
CA ALA A 470 -20.77 -69.89 -20.34
C ALA A 470 -21.05 -68.45 -19.86
N ALA A 471 -21.75 -68.33 -18.73
CA ALA A 471 -22.14 -67.06 -18.11
C ALA A 471 -20.95 -66.13 -17.77
N PRO A 472 -21.13 -64.80 -17.82
CA PRO A 472 -20.09 -63.86 -17.39
C PRO A 472 -19.83 -63.99 -15.88
N PRO A 473 -18.57 -63.81 -15.42
CA PRO A 473 -18.24 -63.88 -14.00
C PRO A 473 -18.95 -62.77 -13.21
N PRO A 474 -19.34 -63.02 -11.94
CA PRO A 474 -20.06 -62.05 -11.13
C PRO A 474 -19.21 -60.78 -10.91
N PRO A 475 -19.82 -59.60 -10.87
CA PRO A 475 -19.09 -58.36 -10.63
C PRO A 475 -18.44 -58.39 -9.24
N ALA A 476 -17.10 -58.26 -9.20
CA ALA A 476 -16.35 -58.21 -7.96
C ALA A 476 -16.95 -57.17 -6.98
N PRO A 477 -17.00 -57.48 -5.67
CA PRO A 477 -17.70 -56.65 -4.69
C PRO A 477 -17.17 -55.21 -4.74
N ARG A 478 -18.08 -54.27 -5.03
CA ARG A 478 -17.77 -52.84 -5.14
C ARG A 478 -17.46 -52.27 -3.75
N GLY A 479 -16.23 -52.45 -3.30
CA GLY A 479 -15.74 -51.88 -2.05
C GLY A 479 -16.00 -50.36 -2.00
N TRP A 480 -16.63 -49.92 -0.92
CA TRP A 480 -17.02 -48.54 -0.60
C TRP A 480 -15.88 -47.52 -0.77
N TRP A 481 -14.62 -47.96 -0.71
CA TRP A 481 -13.44 -47.15 -0.98
C TRP A 481 -13.26 -46.73 -2.44
N ARG A 482 -14.03 -47.27 -3.42
CA ARG A 482 -13.98 -46.88 -4.85
C ARG A 482 -14.83 -45.65 -5.23
N THR A 483 -15.18 -44.80 -4.28
CA THR A 483 -15.74 -43.47 -4.59
C THR A 483 -14.79 -42.66 -5.50
N GLY A 484 -15.37 -41.86 -6.40
CA GLY A 484 -14.64 -41.14 -7.44
C GLY A 484 -13.67 -40.05 -6.93
N PRO A 485 -13.02 -39.28 -7.84
CA PRO A 485 -12.04 -38.26 -7.44
C PRO A 485 -12.62 -37.10 -6.61
N LEU A 486 -13.94 -36.88 -6.65
CA LEU A 486 -14.64 -35.81 -5.92
C LEU A 486 -14.50 -35.90 -4.38
N PRO A 487 -14.96 -36.96 -3.69
CA PRO A 487 -14.85 -37.05 -2.22
C PRO A 487 -13.41 -36.96 -1.69
N ARG A 488 -12.41 -37.36 -2.48
CA ARG A 488 -10.99 -37.31 -2.07
C ARG A 488 -10.35 -35.93 -2.25
N LEU A 489 -10.95 -35.07 -3.08
CA LEU A 489 -10.67 -33.63 -3.15
C LEU A 489 -11.42 -32.85 -2.07
N LEU A 490 -12.56 -33.35 -1.61
CA LEU A 490 -13.31 -32.74 -0.50
C LEU A 490 -12.55 -32.84 0.83
N VAL A 491 -11.86 -33.95 1.14
CA VAL A 491 -11.11 -34.10 2.41
C VAL A 491 -10.16 -32.92 2.74
N PRO A 492 -9.19 -32.53 1.89
CA PRO A 492 -8.30 -31.41 2.21
C PRO A 492 -9.02 -30.04 2.24
N LEU A 493 -10.12 -29.88 1.50
CA LEU A 493 -10.93 -28.65 1.52
C LEU A 493 -11.78 -28.57 2.79
N LEU A 494 -12.37 -29.68 3.23
CA LEU A 494 -13.10 -29.78 4.50
C LEU A 494 -12.16 -29.64 5.70
N ALA A 495 -10.95 -30.20 5.62
CA ALA A 495 -9.93 -30.00 6.63
C ALA A 495 -9.44 -28.54 6.68
N ALA A 496 -9.38 -27.85 5.54
CA ALA A 496 -9.10 -26.41 5.50
C ALA A 496 -10.25 -25.58 6.08
N VAL A 497 -11.50 -25.90 5.77
CA VAL A 497 -12.68 -25.27 6.39
C VAL A 497 -12.69 -25.52 7.90
N ALA A 498 -12.40 -26.75 8.36
CA ALA A 498 -12.29 -27.07 9.77
C ALA A 498 -11.13 -26.28 10.43
N ALA A 499 -9.96 -26.20 9.79
CA ALA A 499 -8.85 -25.39 10.27
C ALA A 499 -9.20 -23.90 10.38
N THR A 500 -9.91 -23.34 9.39
CA THR A 500 -10.44 -21.97 9.47
C THR A 500 -11.45 -21.83 10.60
N VAL A 501 -12.43 -22.72 10.74
CA VAL A 501 -13.43 -22.66 11.83
C VAL A 501 -12.77 -22.75 13.20
N THR A 502 -11.83 -23.66 13.40
CA THR A 502 -11.06 -23.80 14.65
C THR A 502 -10.19 -22.58 14.93
N ALA A 503 -9.52 -22.02 13.91
CA ALA A 503 -8.69 -20.83 14.07
C ALA A 503 -9.52 -19.57 14.34
N LEU A 504 -10.69 -19.43 13.71
CA LEU A 504 -11.65 -18.36 14.00
C LEU A 504 -12.31 -18.51 15.38
N GLY A 505 -12.43 -19.75 15.89
CA GLY A 505 -12.82 -20.02 17.28
C GLY A 505 -11.82 -19.51 18.33
N ALA A 506 -10.57 -19.19 17.96
CA ALA A 506 -9.65 -18.48 18.86
C ALA A 506 -9.94 -16.97 18.98
N VAL A 507 -10.85 -16.46 18.13
CA VAL A 507 -11.28 -15.05 18.06
C VAL A 507 -12.68 -14.85 18.68
N THR A 508 -13.29 -15.88 19.27
CA THR A 508 -14.56 -15.77 20.02
C THR A 508 -14.30 -15.52 21.51
N THR A 509 -14.93 -14.50 22.08
CA THR A 509 -14.84 -14.13 23.50
C THR A 509 -15.39 -15.22 24.44
N PRO A 510 -14.89 -15.29 25.70
CA PRO A 510 -15.46 -16.13 26.75
C PRO A 510 -16.77 -15.54 27.29
N ASP A 511 -17.63 -16.41 27.85
CA ASP A 511 -18.84 -15.97 28.54
C ASP A 511 -18.49 -15.15 29.81
N PRO A 512 -19.20 -14.03 30.11
CA PRO A 512 -18.93 -13.21 31.28
C PRO A 512 -19.29 -13.93 32.59
N LEU A 513 -18.43 -13.83 33.61
CA LEU A 513 -18.65 -14.46 34.91
C LEU A 513 -19.46 -13.57 35.86
N PRO A 514 -20.48 -14.12 36.55
CA PRO A 514 -21.37 -13.36 37.42
C PRO A 514 -20.66 -12.86 38.68
N ALA A 515 -21.23 -11.86 39.35
CA ALA A 515 -20.62 -11.25 40.55
C ALA A 515 -20.39 -12.24 41.71
N SER A 516 -21.10 -13.38 41.72
CA SER A 516 -20.94 -14.50 42.65
C SER A 516 -19.77 -15.45 42.34
N ALA A 517 -19.02 -15.22 41.24
CA ALA A 517 -17.84 -16.00 40.90
C ALA A 517 -16.77 -15.93 42.01
N PRO A 518 -15.93 -16.98 42.20
CA PRO A 518 -14.96 -17.05 43.30
C PRO A 518 -14.10 -15.79 43.45
N ALA A 519 -13.74 -15.44 44.69
CA ALA A 519 -12.96 -14.23 44.97
C ALA A 519 -11.60 -14.20 44.24
N GLY A 520 -11.03 -15.37 43.95
CA GLY A 520 -9.78 -15.52 43.20
C GLY A 520 -9.90 -15.44 41.66
N THR A 521 -11.10 -15.33 41.09
CA THR A 521 -11.29 -15.19 39.62
C THR A 521 -11.74 -13.78 39.26
N PHE A 522 -11.46 -13.36 38.02
CA PHE A 522 -12.02 -12.13 37.45
C PHE A 522 -13.53 -12.31 37.21
N SER A 523 -14.32 -11.24 37.41
CA SER A 523 -15.75 -11.21 37.07
C SER A 523 -16.09 -9.93 36.32
N ALA A 524 -16.57 -10.07 35.09
CA ALA A 524 -17.08 -8.97 34.29
C ALA A 524 -18.27 -8.27 34.96
N ASP A 525 -19.13 -8.98 35.68
CA ASP A 525 -20.24 -8.33 36.41
C ASP A 525 -19.73 -7.41 37.53
N ARG A 526 -18.71 -7.81 38.32
CA ARG A 526 -18.09 -6.92 39.33
C ARG A 526 -17.35 -5.76 38.69
N ALA A 527 -16.57 -6.02 37.64
CA ALA A 527 -15.86 -4.98 36.91
C ALA A 527 -16.84 -3.98 36.25
N HIS A 528 -17.98 -4.43 35.73
CA HIS A 528 -19.01 -3.58 35.14
C HIS A 528 -19.63 -2.61 36.15
N GLU A 529 -19.66 -2.92 37.46
CA GLU A 529 -20.04 -1.95 38.50
C GLU A 529 -19.00 -0.82 38.65
N HIS A 530 -17.73 -1.08 38.34
CA HIS A 530 -16.69 -0.06 38.31
C HIS A 530 -16.84 0.84 37.07
N VAL A 531 -17.04 0.25 35.87
CA VAL A 531 -17.32 1.01 34.64
C VAL A 531 -18.54 1.92 34.85
N ALA A 532 -19.62 1.40 35.45
CA ALA A 532 -20.86 2.15 35.64
C ALA A 532 -20.72 3.36 36.57
N ALA A 533 -19.70 3.40 37.43
CA ALA A 533 -19.42 4.53 38.31
C ALA A 533 -18.63 5.65 37.61
N VAL A 534 -17.74 5.30 36.67
CA VAL A 534 -16.90 6.28 35.95
C VAL A 534 -17.56 6.77 34.65
N ALA A 535 -18.12 5.86 33.85
CA ALA A 535 -18.63 6.14 32.50
C ALA A 535 -20.07 6.69 32.45
N GLY A 536 -20.54 7.32 33.54
CA GLY A 536 -21.89 7.88 33.62
C GLY A 536 -22.10 9.13 32.75
N ARG A 537 -21.02 9.82 32.36
CA ARG A 537 -21.00 11.07 31.59
C ARG A 537 -19.60 11.33 31.02
N PRO A 538 -19.46 12.19 30.00
CA PRO A 538 -18.14 12.66 29.56
C PRO A 538 -17.35 13.32 30.68
N HIS A 539 -16.06 12.97 30.75
CA HIS A 539 -15.16 13.31 31.85
C HIS A 539 -13.73 13.59 31.37
N HIS A 540 -13.62 14.28 30.22
CA HIS A 540 -12.34 14.83 29.71
C HIS A 540 -11.51 15.56 30.76
N VAL A 541 -10.19 15.44 30.65
CA VAL A 541 -9.23 16.06 31.56
C VAL A 541 -9.47 17.56 31.76
N GLY A 542 -9.24 18.04 32.98
CA GLY A 542 -9.52 19.43 33.38
C GLY A 542 -10.99 19.77 33.66
N THR A 543 -11.94 18.88 33.37
CA THR A 543 -13.35 19.07 33.74
C THR A 543 -13.63 18.68 35.19
N ALA A 544 -14.72 19.20 35.76
CA ALA A 544 -15.19 18.80 37.09
C ALA A 544 -15.77 17.37 37.13
N ALA A 545 -16.08 16.77 35.98
CA ALA A 545 -16.48 15.37 35.89
C ALA A 545 -15.26 14.46 36.06
N ASN A 546 -14.12 14.80 35.43
CA ASN A 546 -12.85 14.10 35.62
C ASN A 546 -12.38 14.14 37.10
N ASP A 547 -12.48 15.31 37.74
CA ASP A 547 -12.17 15.46 39.16
C ASP A 547 -13.01 14.52 40.04
N ALA A 548 -14.29 14.31 39.71
CA ALA A 548 -15.18 13.39 40.43
C ALA A 548 -14.87 11.91 40.15
N VAL A 549 -14.48 11.56 38.91
CA VAL A 549 -14.03 10.21 38.55
C VAL A 549 -12.76 9.84 39.33
N ARG A 550 -11.77 10.73 39.41
CA ARG A 550 -10.57 10.53 40.23
C ARG A 550 -10.93 10.22 41.70
N ASP A 551 -11.80 11.01 42.30
CA ASP A 551 -12.15 10.87 43.72
C ASP A 551 -12.92 9.57 44.01
N GLU A 552 -13.78 9.13 43.08
CA GLU A 552 -14.44 7.82 43.10
C GLU A 552 -13.44 6.66 43.00
N LEU A 553 -12.43 6.76 42.13
CA LEU A 553 -11.38 5.75 41.96
C LEU A 553 -10.47 5.63 43.20
N VAL A 554 -10.13 6.76 43.82
CA VAL A 554 -9.43 6.80 45.11
C VAL A 554 -10.26 6.14 46.20
N ALA A 555 -11.57 6.39 46.26
CA ALA A 555 -12.46 5.72 47.21
C ALA A 555 -12.52 4.20 47.00
N ARG A 556 -12.55 3.73 45.73
CA ARG A 556 -12.56 2.30 45.38
C ARG A 556 -11.28 1.58 45.80
N PHE A 557 -10.10 2.12 45.49
CA PHE A 557 -8.83 1.53 45.97
C PHE A 557 -8.75 1.51 47.51
N THR A 558 -9.24 2.55 48.17
CA THR A 558 -9.29 2.61 49.65
C THR A 558 -10.22 1.53 50.22
N ALA A 559 -11.37 1.28 49.58
CA ALA A 559 -12.31 0.22 49.97
C ALA A 559 -11.73 -1.21 49.79
N LEU A 560 -10.75 -1.38 48.90
CA LEU A 560 -9.97 -2.62 48.74
C LEU A 560 -8.85 -2.78 49.79
N GLY A 561 -8.71 -1.84 50.72
CA GLY A 561 -7.65 -1.85 51.75
C GLY A 561 -6.29 -1.38 51.26
N LEU A 562 -6.21 -0.81 50.05
CA LEU A 562 -4.99 -0.22 49.51
C LEU A 562 -4.85 1.24 49.93
N THR A 563 -3.63 1.79 49.83
CA THR A 563 -3.34 3.20 50.13
C THR A 563 -3.08 3.97 48.83
N PRO A 564 -4.13 4.42 48.11
CA PRO A 564 -3.97 5.17 46.87
C PRO A 564 -3.32 6.53 47.12
N ARG A 565 -2.47 6.95 46.18
CA ARG A 565 -1.81 8.25 46.16
C ARG A 565 -2.23 8.98 44.89
N VAL A 566 -2.75 10.21 45.03
CA VAL A 566 -2.89 11.14 43.90
C VAL A 566 -1.54 11.82 43.67
N LEU A 567 -1.04 11.75 42.45
CA LEU A 567 0.26 12.24 42.01
C LEU A 567 0.04 13.46 41.08
N PRO A 568 0.02 14.69 41.62
CA PRO A 568 -0.07 15.88 40.78
C PRO A 568 1.23 16.08 39.98
N GLY A 569 1.11 16.30 38.68
CA GLY A 569 2.26 16.50 37.79
C GLY A 569 1.97 17.43 36.62
N THR A 570 3.00 17.68 35.81
CA THR A 570 2.88 18.39 34.53
C THR A 570 3.52 17.57 33.41
N GLY A 571 2.69 17.08 32.49
CA GLY A 571 3.13 16.41 31.27
C GLY A 571 3.42 17.42 30.16
N ALA A 572 4.28 17.05 29.22
CA ALA A 572 4.50 17.83 28.00
C ALA A 572 4.88 16.93 26.82
N ASP A 573 4.24 17.15 25.67
CA ASP A 573 4.72 16.70 24.38
C ASP A 573 5.26 17.92 23.63
N THR A 574 6.51 17.86 23.20
CA THR A 574 7.18 18.93 22.46
C THR A 574 7.69 18.50 21.09
N GLU A 575 7.37 17.28 20.67
CA GLU A 575 7.88 16.62 19.46
C GLU A 575 6.76 16.36 18.45
N SER A 576 5.53 16.12 18.93
CA SER A 576 4.33 15.91 18.11
C SER A 576 3.62 17.23 17.78
N GLY A 577 3.81 17.74 16.56
CA GLY A 577 3.04 18.87 16.02
C GLY A 577 3.01 20.13 16.92
N ALA A 578 1.81 20.66 17.16
CA ALA A 578 1.63 21.79 18.06
C ALA A 578 1.91 21.34 19.50
N ALA A 579 3.08 21.71 20.02
CA ALA A 579 3.54 21.31 21.35
C ALA A 579 2.47 21.53 22.43
N MET A 580 2.37 20.62 23.38
CA MET A 580 1.34 20.59 24.40
C MET A 580 1.94 20.46 25.79
N VAL A 581 1.34 21.15 26.76
CA VAL A 581 1.69 21.08 28.18
C VAL A 581 0.41 21.01 28.99
N GLY A 582 0.30 20.07 29.93
CA GLY A 582 -0.91 19.97 30.76
C GLY A 582 -0.66 19.53 32.19
N TRP A 583 -1.68 19.73 33.03
CA TRP A 583 -1.65 19.45 34.47
C TRP A 583 -2.49 18.23 34.79
N THR A 584 -1.86 17.21 35.36
CA THR A 584 -2.42 15.86 35.50
C THR A 584 -2.40 15.40 36.96
N ARG A 585 -3.26 14.44 37.31
CA ARG A 585 -3.50 13.95 38.68
C ARG A 585 -3.62 12.41 38.73
N ASN A 586 -2.63 11.72 38.18
CA ASN A 586 -2.56 10.25 38.17
C ASN A 586 -2.81 9.65 39.56
N ILE A 587 -3.40 8.45 39.62
CA ILE A 587 -3.64 7.69 40.84
C ILE A 587 -2.69 6.49 40.86
N ALA A 588 -1.95 6.29 41.94
CA ALA A 588 -1.11 5.09 42.13
C ALA A 588 -1.51 4.35 43.40
N ALA A 589 -1.82 3.05 43.30
CA ALA A 589 -2.10 2.16 44.42
C ALA A 589 -1.23 0.90 44.31
N THR A 590 -0.53 0.51 45.39
CA THR A 590 0.44 -0.60 45.35
C THR A 590 0.07 -1.71 46.33
N VAL A 591 0.11 -2.96 45.85
CA VAL A 591 0.17 -4.17 46.66
C VAL A 591 1.65 -4.50 46.88
N PRO A 592 2.18 -4.44 48.12
CA PRO A 592 3.59 -4.69 48.38
C PRO A 592 3.95 -6.17 48.19
N GLY A 593 5.11 -6.40 47.58
CA GLY A 593 5.74 -7.70 47.42
C GLY A 593 6.41 -8.20 48.70
N THR A 594 6.53 -9.52 48.81
CA THR A 594 7.19 -10.20 49.94
C THR A 594 8.71 -10.31 49.78
N ALA A 595 9.21 -10.30 48.55
CA ALA A 595 10.63 -10.37 48.22
C ALA A 595 10.87 -9.82 46.79
N PRO A 596 10.63 -8.51 46.57
CA PRO A 596 10.55 -7.96 45.22
C PRO A 596 11.91 -7.99 44.51
N THR A 597 11.88 -8.44 43.26
CA THR A 597 12.96 -8.31 42.27
C THR A 597 12.72 -7.19 41.26
N GLY A 598 11.56 -6.54 41.36
CA GLY A 598 11.09 -5.51 40.45
C GLY A 598 9.63 -5.18 40.74
N ARG A 599 8.98 -4.48 39.79
CA ARG A 599 7.59 -4.00 39.89
C ARG A 599 6.78 -4.43 38.67
N VAL A 600 5.56 -4.92 38.89
CA VAL A 600 4.54 -5.03 37.83
C VAL A 600 3.69 -3.77 37.88
N LEU A 601 3.57 -3.06 36.76
CA LEU A 601 2.77 -1.85 36.64
C LEU A 601 1.55 -2.16 35.76
N VAL A 602 0.34 -2.16 36.34
CA VAL A 602 -0.92 -2.29 35.58
C VAL A 602 -1.42 -0.88 35.30
N VAL A 603 -1.55 -0.53 34.01
CA VAL A 603 -1.81 0.84 33.54
C VAL A 603 -3.11 0.89 32.73
N ALA A 604 -3.85 1.98 32.91
CA ALA A 604 -5.12 2.32 32.27
C ALA A 604 -5.34 3.83 32.45
N HIS A 605 -5.95 4.54 31.51
CA HIS A 605 -6.27 5.97 31.68
C HIS A 605 -7.70 6.18 32.20
N TYR A 606 -7.94 7.26 32.95
CA TYR A 606 -9.26 7.52 33.54
C TYR A 606 -10.00 8.74 32.99
N ASP A 607 -9.40 9.53 32.11
CA ASP A 607 -10.10 10.59 31.37
C ASP A 607 -10.70 10.06 30.04
N SER A 608 -11.70 10.77 29.52
CA SER A 608 -12.41 10.42 28.26
C SER A 608 -12.30 11.51 27.20
N ALA A 609 -12.44 11.16 25.93
CA ALA A 609 -12.62 12.11 24.83
C ALA A 609 -13.80 13.06 25.11
N GLU A 610 -13.82 14.23 24.48
CA GLU A 610 -14.64 15.40 24.90
C GLU A 610 -16.14 15.13 24.94
N THR A 611 -16.61 14.19 24.10
CA THR A 611 -18.03 13.79 24.06
C THR A 611 -18.27 12.30 24.34
N SER A 612 -17.20 11.52 24.52
CA SER A 612 -17.28 10.11 24.90
C SER A 612 -17.80 9.96 26.32
N HIS A 613 -18.44 8.83 26.63
CA HIS A 613 -18.70 8.44 28.01
C HIS A 613 -17.54 7.64 28.62
N GLY A 614 -16.59 7.16 27.80
CA GLY A 614 -15.41 6.42 28.21
C GLY A 614 -15.70 5.07 28.87
N ALA A 615 -16.74 4.35 28.44
CA ALA A 615 -17.06 3.05 29.02
C ALA A 615 -16.12 1.94 28.57
N SER A 616 -15.65 2.00 27.32
CA SER A 616 -14.60 1.14 26.82
C SER A 616 -13.24 1.82 26.81
N ASP A 617 -13.16 3.13 26.54
CA ASP A 617 -11.89 3.89 26.49
C ASP A 617 -11.83 4.96 27.59
N ASP A 618 -11.18 4.72 28.73
CA ASP A 618 -10.69 3.41 29.22
C ASP A 618 -11.34 2.99 30.55
N GLY A 619 -12.65 3.21 30.66
CA GLY A 619 -13.45 2.63 31.74
C GLY A 619 -13.33 1.10 31.85
N LEU A 620 -13.04 0.40 30.74
CA LEU A 620 -12.83 -1.06 30.71
C LEU A 620 -11.48 -1.47 31.33
N GLY A 621 -10.39 -0.79 31.00
CA GLY A 621 -9.07 -1.03 31.58
C GLY A 621 -9.01 -0.57 33.04
N VAL A 622 -9.60 0.58 33.38
CA VAL A 622 -9.76 1.04 34.77
C VAL A 622 -10.55 0.02 35.62
N ALA A 623 -11.67 -0.48 35.12
CA ALA A 623 -12.45 -1.52 35.79
C ALA A 623 -11.68 -2.84 35.92
N THR A 624 -10.90 -3.19 34.88
CA THR A 624 -10.02 -4.36 34.88
C THR A 624 -8.93 -4.24 35.94
N ALA A 625 -8.25 -3.11 36.04
CA ALA A 625 -7.25 -2.82 37.06
C ALA A 625 -7.83 -2.95 38.49
N LEU A 626 -9.02 -2.41 38.74
CA LEU A 626 -9.71 -2.50 40.04
C LEU A 626 -10.11 -3.94 40.43
N GLU A 627 -10.71 -4.71 39.51
CA GLU A 627 -11.09 -6.11 39.78
C GLU A 627 -9.85 -7.03 39.89
N ILE A 628 -8.74 -6.72 39.20
CA ILE A 628 -7.44 -7.38 39.40
C ILE A 628 -6.89 -7.03 40.79
N ALA A 629 -6.91 -5.76 41.20
CA ALA A 629 -6.49 -5.35 42.54
C ALA A 629 -7.25 -6.14 43.62
N ARG A 630 -8.58 -6.25 43.50
CA ARG A 630 -9.43 -7.08 44.37
C ARG A 630 -9.07 -8.58 44.31
N ALA A 631 -8.82 -9.13 43.13
CA ALA A 631 -8.49 -10.55 42.95
C ALA A 631 -7.06 -10.93 43.39
N VAL A 632 -6.17 -9.94 43.49
CA VAL A 632 -4.79 -10.09 44.01
C VAL A 632 -4.77 -9.91 45.53
N THR A 633 -5.43 -8.89 46.10
CA THR A 633 -5.48 -8.67 47.55
C THR A 633 -6.22 -9.78 48.31
N ALA A 634 -7.20 -10.44 47.66
CA ALA A 634 -7.86 -11.63 48.19
C ALA A 634 -7.03 -12.93 48.04
N GLY A 635 -5.86 -12.87 47.39
CA GLY A 635 -4.98 -14.02 47.13
C GLY A 635 -3.78 -14.11 48.07
N PRO A 636 -2.83 -15.03 47.81
CA PRO A 636 -1.53 -15.03 48.48
C PRO A 636 -0.74 -13.77 48.09
N ALA A 637 0.03 -13.23 49.04
CA ALA A 637 0.87 -12.07 48.80
C ALA A 637 1.87 -12.31 47.65
N PRO A 638 2.08 -11.33 46.74
CA PRO A 638 2.98 -11.49 45.60
C PRO A 638 4.45 -11.51 46.03
N ARG A 639 5.35 -11.94 45.13
CA ARG A 639 6.80 -11.79 45.31
C ARG A 639 7.20 -10.34 45.03
N ASN A 640 6.81 -9.85 43.86
CA ASN A 640 7.10 -8.50 43.35
C ASN A 640 6.00 -7.50 43.73
N ASP A 641 6.34 -6.22 43.76
CA ASP A 641 5.35 -5.16 43.94
C ASP A 641 4.39 -5.13 42.74
N ILE A 642 3.09 -4.94 42.97
CA ILE A 642 2.11 -4.70 41.92
C ILE A 642 1.53 -3.31 42.14
N THR A 643 1.81 -2.39 41.23
CA THR A 643 1.27 -1.02 41.26
C THR A 643 0.24 -0.86 40.16
N PHE A 644 -0.96 -0.45 40.55
CA PHE A 644 -2.00 0.03 39.65
C PHE A 644 -1.80 1.53 39.48
N LEU A 645 -1.50 1.95 38.25
CA LEU A 645 -1.32 3.35 37.88
C LEU A 645 -2.47 3.74 36.94
N LEU A 646 -3.35 4.61 37.41
CA LEU A 646 -4.38 5.22 36.58
C LEU A 646 -3.92 6.61 36.15
N THR A 647 -3.73 6.80 34.86
CA THR A 647 -3.21 8.03 34.25
C THR A 647 -4.32 9.03 33.94
N ASP A 648 -3.94 10.31 33.85
CA ASP A 648 -4.84 11.45 33.63
C ASP A 648 -4.34 12.29 32.45
N GLY A 649 -5.18 12.53 31.46
CA GLY A 649 -4.81 13.26 30.24
C GLY A 649 -4.10 12.39 29.21
N GLU A 650 -4.56 11.15 29.00
CA GLU A 650 -4.09 10.31 27.90
C GLU A 650 -4.58 10.88 26.56
N GLU A 651 -5.90 10.99 26.41
CA GLU A 651 -6.64 11.44 25.22
C GLU A 651 -6.04 12.66 24.48
N PRO A 652 -5.63 13.76 25.14
CA PRO A 652 -4.99 14.89 24.46
C PRO A 652 -3.53 14.62 24.04
N GLY A 653 -2.83 13.67 24.68
CA GLY A 653 -1.47 13.26 24.30
C GLY A 653 -0.58 12.71 25.43
N MET A 654 -1.04 11.67 26.15
CA MET A 654 -0.29 10.88 27.14
C MET A 654 0.35 11.72 28.26
N LEU A 655 -0.29 12.84 28.62
CA LEU A 655 0.23 13.80 29.61
C LEU A 655 0.39 13.14 30.98
N GLY A 656 -0.46 12.13 31.28
CA GLY A 656 -0.40 11.30 32.46
C GLY A 656 0.90 10.52 32.58
N ALA A 657 1.21 9.61 31.64
CA ALA A 657 2.49 8.89 31.66
C ALA A 657 3.70 9.83 31.55
N ARG A 658 3.62 10.90 30.74
CA ARG A 658 4.72 11.87 30.60
C ARG A 658 5.05 12.55 31.93
N ALA A 659 4.02 12.92 32.71
CA ALA A 659 4.20 13.46 34.05
C ALA A 659 4.74 12.41 35.05
N PHE A 660 4.30 11.15 34.93
CA PHE A 660 4.78 10.04 35.77
C PHE A 660 6.27 9.76 35.55
N VAL A 661 6.69 9.57 34.29
CA VAL A 661 8.10 9.36 33.89
C VAL A 661 8.99 10.53 34.33
N ALA A 662 8.50 11.77 34.19
CA ALA A 662 9.25 12.94 34.63
C ALA A 662 9.53 12.96 36.14
N ALA A 663 8.72 12.27 36.94
CA ALA A 663 8.84 12.15 38.41
C ALA A 663 9.55 10.85 38.86
N ASP A 664 9.24 9.69 38.28
CA ASP A 664 9.72 8.35 38.69
C ASP A 664 11.06 7.97 38.02
N ARG A 665 12.04 8.89 38.02
CA ARG A 665 13.30 8.83 37.24
C ARG A 665 14.30 7.72 37.62
N GLY A 666 13.91 6.74 38.43
CA GLY A 666 14.82 5.73 38.98
C GLY A 666 14.28 4.30 39.04
N ALA A 667 13.09 4.03 38.46
CA ALA A 667 12.39 2.75 38.61
C ALA A 667 12.20 1.96 37.29
N ALA A 668 12.87 2.37 36.20
CA ALA A 668 12.70 1.73 34.89
C ALA A 668 13.27 0.30 34.86
N GLU A 669 14.47 0.10 35.41
CA GLU A 669 15.08 -1.22 35.56
C GLU A 669 14.18 -2.14 36.41
N SER A 670 13.91 -3.34 35.89
CA SER A 670 13.02 -4.34 36.51
C SER A 670 11.54 -3.91 36.68
N THR A 671 11.06 -2.88 35.98
CA THR A 671 9.60 -2.62 35.84
C THR A 671 9.04 -3.27 34.57
N VAL A 672 7.99 -4.08 34.74
CA VAL A 672 7.20 -4.66 33.64
C VAL A 672 5.81 -4.06 33.62
N VAL A 673 5.42 -3.47 32.49
CA VAL A 673 4.11 -2.83 32.29
C VAL A 673 3.11 -3.81 31.66
N LEU A 674 1.86 -3.76 32.14
CA LEU A 674 0.69 -4.35 31.51
C LEU A 674 -0.30 -3.20 31.26
N ASN A 675 -0.34 -2.72 30.03
CA ASN A 675 -1.13 -1.55 29.64
C ASN A 675 -2.44 -1.97 28.98
N LEU A 676 -3.53 -1.28 29.33
CA LEU A 676 -4.90 -1.61 28.94
C LEU A 676 -5.49 -0.40 28.19
N GLU A 677 -6.12 -0.68 27.06
CA GLU A 677 -6.53 0.32 26.07
C GLU A 677 -7.80 -0.14 25.33
N ALA A 678 -8.47 0.76 24.60
CA ALA A 678 -9.45 0.38 23.60
C ALA A 678 -9.24 1.08 22.24
N ARG A 679 -9.88 0.51 21.22
CA ARG A 679 -10.09 1.09 19.88
C ARG A 679 -11.50 0.80 19.36
N GLY A 680 -12.35 0.24 20.22
CA GLY A 680 -13.68 -0.29 19.94
C GLY A 680 -14.24 -0.97 21.19
N THR A 681 -15.56 -1.16 21.24
CA THR A 681 -16.28 -1.55 22.48
C THR A 681 -16.45 -3.07 22.66
N SER A 682 -15.78 -3.88 21.85
CA SER A 682 -16.02 -5.33 21.77
C SER A 682 -14.88 -6.13 21.12
N GLY A 683 -15.03 -7.46 21.10
CA GLY A 683 -14.06 -8.42 20.54
C GLY A 683 -13.14 -9.02 21.60
N ARG A 684 -12.23 -9.90 21.17
CA ARG A 684 -11.18 -10.46 22.04
C ARG A 684 -10.16 -9.39 22.39
N ALA A 685 -9.53 -9.52 23.55
CA ALA A 685 -8.32 -8.79 23.88
C ALA A 685 -7.21 -9.15 22.88
N VAL A 686 -6.65 -8.13 22.24
CA VAL A 686 -5.53 -8.24 21.33
C VAL A 686 -4.28 -7.73 22.04
N MET A 687 -3.28 -8.59 22.24
CA MET A 687 -1.94 -8.12 22.60
C MET A 687 -1.27 -7.62 21.32
N PHE A 688 -1.21 -6.30 21.18
CA PHE A 688 -0.89 -5.64 19.90
C PHE A 688 0.50 -5.02 19.85
N GLN A 689 1.18 -4.87 21.01
CA GLN A 689 2.51 -4.28 21.13
C GLN A 689 3.25 -4.90 22.33
N THR A 690 4.56 -5.09 22.20
CA THR A 690 5.44 -5.60 23.27
C THR A 690 6.65 -4.67 23.47
N GLY A 691 7.27 -4.75 24.64
CA GLY A 691 8.62 -4.21 24.86
C GLY A 691 9.70 -5.13 24.26
N SER A 692 10.92 -4.61 24.19
CA SER A 692 12.10 -5.35 23.71
C SER A 692 12.41 -6.56 24.59
N GLY A 693 12.95 -7.62 24.00
CA GLY A 693 13.29 -8.85 24.72
C GLY A 693 12.08 -9.72 25.08
N ASP A 694 11.04 -9.68 24.26
CA ASP A 694 9.70 -10.26 24.48
C ASP A 694 9.66 -11.74 24.92
N SER A 695 10.72 -12.51 24.68
CA SER A 695 10.76 -13.96 24.89
C SER A 695 10.35 -14.42 26.30
N GLU A 696 10.70 -13.70 27.35
CA GLU A 696 10.23 -14.01 28.72
C GLU A 696 8.85 -13.39 29.02
N LEU A 697 8.56 -12.17 28.54
CA LEU A 697 7.25 -11.53 28.69
C LEU A 697 6.11 -12.39 28.12
N LEU A 698 6.32 -12.97 26.94
CA LEU A 698 5.36 -13.85 26.26
C LEU A 698 5.04 -15.13 27.06
N ALA A 699 5.83 -15.49 28.09
CA ALA A 699 5.53 -16.62 28.96
C ALA A 699 4.33 -16.31 29.89
N ALA A 700 4.13 -15.03 30.24
CA ALA A 700 3.01 -14.58 31.06
C ALA A 700 1.64 -14.77 30.38
N LEU A 701 1.61 -14.88 29.06
CA LEU A 701 0.41 -15.16 28.25
C LEU A 701 0.08 -16.66 28.13
N GLY A 702 0.92 -17.56 28.67
CA GLY A 702 0.77 -19.00 28.49
C GLY A 702 -0.49 -19.59 29.14
N ASP A 703 -0.90 -19.06 30.30
CA ASP A 703 -2.07 -19.53 31.06
C ASP A 703 -3.40 -19.11 30.40
N ARG A 704 -3.42 -17.95 29.73
CA ARG A 704 -4.56 -17.40 28.98
C ARG A 704 -4.07 -16.64 27.75
N VAL A 705 -4.09 -17.31 26.60
CA VAL A 705 -3.58 -16.76 25.34
C VAL A 705 -4.59 -15.78 24.73
N PRO A 706 -4.26 -14.48 24.57
CA PRO A 706 -5.09 -13.51 23.85
C PRO A 706 -4.98 -13.72 22.33
N VAL A 707 -5.65 -12.87 21.54
CA VAL A 707 -5.24 -12.71 20.13
C VAL A 707 -3.87 -12.03 20.13
N ALA A 708 -2.84 -12.71 19.66
CA ALA A 708 -1.47 -12.20 19.65
C ALA A 708 -0.81 -12.48 18.30
N THR A 709 -0.04 -11.52 17.78
CA THR A 709 0.78 -11.70 16.59
C THR A 709 1.89 -10.66 16.51
N SER A 710 3.11 -11.08 16.18
CA SER A 710 4.24 -10.18 15.90
C SER A 710 3.99 -9.27 14.69
N LEU A 711 2.98 -9.56 13.86
CA LEU A 711 2.53 -8.65 12.80
C LEU A 711 1.93 -7.35 13.37
N SER A 712 1.20 -7.42 14.49
CA SER A 712 0.53 -6.26 15.08
C SER A 712 1.53 -5.29 15.68
N ASP A 713 2.50 -5.82 16.43
CA ASP A 713 3.58 -5.04 17.07
C ASP A 713 4.40 -4.28 16.02
N GLU A 714 4.83 -5.00 14.98
CA GLU A 714 5.64 -4.41 13.91
C GLU A 714 4.86 -3.41 13.04
N ILE A 715 3.55 -3.60 12.83
CA ILE A 715 2.71 -2.59 12.17
C ILE A 715 2.51 -1.39 13.09
N TYR A 716 2.23 -1.60 14.38
CA TYR A 716 1.95 -0.52 15.32
C TYR A 716 3.17 0.39 15.49
N GLY A 717 4.37 -0.18 15.63
CA GLY A 717 5.64 0.58 15.67
C GLY A 717 6.01 1.34 14.38
N MET A 718 5.24 1.20 13.29
CA MET A 718 5.36 2.02 12.07
C MET A 718 4.28 3.11 11.95
N LEU A 719 3.32 3.16 12.87
CA LEU A 719 2.24 4.15 12.88
C LEU A 719 2.57 5.29 13.86
N PRO A 720 2.10 6.52 13.60
CA PRO A 720 2.23 7.65 14.53
C PRO A 720 1.14 7.60 15.62
N ASN A 721 0.75 6.40 16.07
CA ASN A 721 -0.18 6.23 17.18
C ASN A 721 0.65 5.82 18.40
N ASP A 722 0.34 6.41 19.54
CA ASP A 722 0.95 6.08 20.81
C ASP A 722 -0.12 5.79 21.86
N THR A 723 0.35 5.40 23.05
CA THR A 723 -0.42 5.12 24.27
C THR A 723 0.50 5.43 25.46
N ASP A 724 -0.02 5.41 26.68
CA ASP A 724 0.82 5.55 27.89
C ASP A 724 1.95 4.50 27.94
N PHE A 725 1.77 3.32 27.33
CA PHE A 725 2.86 2.33 27.21
C PHE A 725 4.03 2.80 26.34
N THR A 726 3.82 3.55 25.24
CA THR A 726 4.95 4.10 24.47
C THR A 726 5.80 4.98 25.38
N VAL A 727 5.18 5.90 26.12
CA VAL A 727 5.89 6.84 27.00
C VAL A 727 6.68 6.11 28.10
N LEU A 728 6.10 5.05 28.68
CA LEU A 728 6.75 4.23 29.71
C LEU A 728 7.88 3.37 29.12
N ARG A 729 7.69 2.80 27.93
CA ARG A 729 8.69 1.98 27.22
C ARG A 729 9.91 2.83 26.84
N ASP A 730 9.67 4.01 26.29
CA ASP A 730 10.73 4.92 25.83
C ASP A 730 11.51 5.52 27.02
N ALA A 731 10.93 5.49 28.23
CA ALA A 731 11.61 5.75 29.50
C ALA A 731 12.47 4.57 30.03
N GLY A 732 12.51 3.43 29.32
CA GLY A 732 13.32 2.26 29.63
C GLY A 732 12.60 1.11 30.32
N THR A 733 11.27 1.12 30.41
CA THR A 733 10.51 -0.07 30.89
C THR A 733 10.25 -1.05 29.74
N THR A 734 9.87 -2.29 30.08
CA THR A 734 9.38 -3.28 29.10
C THR A 734 7.97 -3.73 29.49
N GLY A 735 7.22 -4.41 28.61
CA GLY A 735 5.82 -4.73 28.91
C GLY A 735 5.00 -5.28 27.75
N LEU A 736 3.68 -5.37 27.98
CA LEU A 736 2.68 -5.85 27.02
C LEU A 736 1.51 -4.85 26.96
N ASN A 737 1.07 -4.50 25.75
CA ASN A 737 -0.08 -3.61 25.52
C ASN A 737 -1.28 -4.39 24.97
N PHE A 738 -2.46 -4.20 25.57
CA PHE A 738 -3.68 -4.94 25.24
C PHE A 738 -4.82 -3.99 24.86
N ALA A 739 -5.49 -4.27 23.75
CA ALA A 739 -6.68 -3.52 23.34
C ALA A 739 -7.86 -4.40 22.92
N VAL A 740 -9.07 -3.87 23.11
CA VAL A 740 -10.29 -4.32 22.41
C VAL A 740 -10.54 -3.44 21.19
N ILE A 741 -10.78 -4.04 20.03
CA ILE A 741 -10.70 -3.34 18.73
C ILE A 741 -12.03 -3.34 17.96
N ALA A 742 -12.86 -4.39 18.11
CA ALA A 742 -14.08 -4.51 17.32
C ALA A 742 -15.18 -3.56 17.86
N GLY A 743 -16.08 -3.12 17.00
CA GLY A 743 -17.09 -2.12 17.39
C GLY A 743 -16.57 -0.68 17.43
N SER A 744 -15.46 -0.41 16.72
CA SER A 744 -14.82 0.90 16.49
C SER A 744 -15.76 2.02 16.01
N ALA A 745 -16.97 1.70 15.56
CA ALA A 745 -18.02 2.68 15.30
C ALA A 745 -18.55 3.40 16.56
N ASN A 746 -18.46 2.81 17.76
CA ASN A 746 -18.88 3.49 19.00
C ASN A 746 -17.74 4.30 19.66
N TYR A 747 -16.49 3.94 19.38
CA TYR A 747 -15.26 4.48 19.96
C TYR A 747 -15.19 6.02 19.91
N HIS A 748 -14.75 6.65 21.02
CA HIS A 748 -14.68 8.11 21.21
C HIS A 748 -15.99 8.89 20.98
N THR A 749 -17.13 8.23 20.76
CA THR A 749 -18.42 8.89 20.59
C THR A 749 -19.24 8.83 21.89
N PRO A 750 -20.34 9.60 22.02
CA PRO A 750 -21.30 9.43 23.13
C PRO A 750 -21.93 8.04 23.24
N ARG A 751 -21.67 7.14 22.28
CA ARG A 751 -22.07 5.73 22.33
C ARG A 751 -21.04 4.82 22.96
N ASP A 752 -19.81 5.26 23.22
CA ASP A 752 -18.87 4.51 24.06
C ASP A 752 -19.33 4.56 25.53
N SER A 753 -20.39 3.80 25.79
CA SER A 753 -21.20 3.80 27.00
C SER A 753 -21.54 2.37 27.40
N LEU A 754 -22.06 2.19 28.62
CA LEU A 754 -22.49 0.91 29.18
C LEU A 754 -23.44 0.10 28.26
N ASP A 755 -24.21 0.77 27.40
CA ASP A 755 -25.15 0.11 26.48
C ASP A 755 -24.46 -0.60 25.30
N THR A 756 -23.20 -0.29 25.01
CA THR A 756 -22.44 -0.85 23.87
C THR A 756 -21.18 -1.61 24.26
N LEU A 757 -20.79 -1.52 25.53
CA LEU A 757 -19.66 -2.25 26.11
C LEU A 757 -19.96 -3.76 26.15
N SER A 758 -19.09 -4.56 25.56
CA SER A 758 -19.19 -6.02 25.67
C SER A 758 -18.67 -6.51 27.03
N ARG A 759 -19.55 -7.16 27.80
CA ARG A 759 -19.17 -7.85 29.05
C ARG A 759 -18.21 -9.02 28.78
N ASP A 760 -18.40 -9.70 27.65
CA ASP A 760 -17.55 -10.80 27.19
C ASP A 760 -16.11 -10.31 26.95
N SER A 761 -15.95 -9.12 26.36
CA SER A 761 -14.66 -8.46 26.17
C SER A 761 -14.01 -8.01 27.48
N LEU A 762 -14.81 -7.47 28.41
CA LEU A 762 -14.36 -7.13 29.77
C LEU A 762 -13.90 -8.39 30.54
N GLN A 763 -14.59 -9.51 30.39
CA GLN A 763 -14.14 -10.81 30.94
C GLN A 763 -12.82 -11.25 30.29
N ASP A 764 -12.70 -11.12 28.97
CA ASP A 764 -11.53 -11.59 28.22
C ASP A 764 -10.25 -10.84 28.57
N MET A 765 -10.31 -9.50 28.57
CA MET A 765 -9.16 -8.67 28.96
C MET A 765 -8.85 -8.89 30.44
N GLY A 766 -9.87 -8.94 31.30
CA GLY A 766 -9.72 -9.19 32.72
C GLY A 766 -9.05 -10.51 33.06
N GLU A 767 -9.46 -11.63 32.44
CA GLU A 767 -8.84 -12.93 32.65
C GLU A 767 -7.42 -13.01 32.10
N THR A 768 -7.18 -12.43 30.92
CA THR A 768 -5.86 -12.39 30.29
C THR A 768 -4.87 -11.59 31.15
N THR A 769 -5.24 -10.36 31.54
CA THR A 769 -4.39 -9.47 32.32
C THR A 769 -4.22 -9.99 33.75
N LEU A 770 -5.23 -10.59 34.38
CA LEU A 770 -5.09 -11.23 35.70
C LEU A 770 -4.10 -12.41 35.66
N ALA A 771 -4.14 -13.22 34.59
CA ALA A 771 -3.19 -14.32 34.39
C ALA A 771 -1.75 -13.79 34.23
N ALA A 772 -1.54 -12.81 33.34
CA ALA A 772 -0.25 -12.19 33.12
C ALA A 772 0.30 -11.51 34.39
N THR A 773 -0.53 -10.74 35.09
CA THR A 773 -0.20 -10.10 36.37
C THR A 773 0.26 -11.14 37.39
N ARG A 774 -0.49 -12.24 37.56
CA ARG A 774 -0.13 -13.31 38.50
C ARG A 774 1.12 -14.09 38.10
N HIS A 775 1.45 -14.17 36.82
CA HIS A 775 2.69 -14.77 36.36
C HIS A 775 3.88 -13.87 36.74
N LEU A 776 3.86 -12.61 36.31
CA LEU A 776 4.93 -11.63 36.55
C LEU A 776 5.12 -11.30 38.04
N ALA A 777 4.04 -11.29 38.83
CA ALA A 777 4.10 -11.11 40.28
C ALA A 777 4.83 -12.22 41.05
N ARG A 778 5.10 -13.37 40.41
CA ARG A 778 5.86 -14.50 40.96
C ARG A 778 7.22 -14.71 40.28
N ALA A 779 7.38 -14.20 39.07
CA ALA A 779 8.61 -14.29 38.28
C ALA A 779 9.80 -13.57 38.94
N ASP A 780 11.00 -13.79 38.40
CA ASP A 780 12.14 -12.90 38.65
C ASP A 780 12.14 -11.82 37.57
N LEU A 781 12.04 -10.55 37.96
CA LEU A 781 11.91 -9.44 37.01
C LEU A 781 13.25 -8.83 36.60
N GLY A 782 14.35 -9.18 37.30
CA GLY A 782 15.66 -8.57 37.13
C GLY A 782 16.39 -8.84 35.81
N GLY A 783 15.82 -9.68 34.92
CA GLY A 783 16.38 -10.00 33.60
C GLY A 783 15.31 -10.21 32.51
N VAL A 784 14.06 -9.78 32.74
CA VAL A 784 12.97 -9.98 31.77
C VAL A 784 13.17 -9.16 30.49
N ALA A 785 13.84 -8.01 30.59
CA ALA A 785 14.18 -7.16 29.45
C ALA A 785 15.42 -7.63 28.66
N ASP A 786 16.23 -8.54 29.22
CA ASP A 786 17.46 -9.07 28.58
C ASP A 786 17.18 -10.22 27.59
N GLY A 787 15.91 -10.55 27.37
CA GLY A 787 15.48 -11.57 26.43
C GLY A 787 15.84 -11.25 24.98
N GLY A 788 15.72 -12.25 24.11
CA GLY A 788 15.77 -12.03 22.66
C GLY A 788 14.37 -11.77 22.09
N ASP A 789 14.30 -11.05 20.97
CA ASP A 789 13.03 -10.82 20.27
C ASP A 789 12.51 -12.10 19.59
N SER A 790 11.18 -12.24 19.53
CA SER A 790 10.49 -13.42 19.05
C SER A 790 9.56 -13.12 17.88
N THR A 791 9.39 -14.09 16.98
CA THR A 791 8.19 -14.18 16.14
C THR A 791 7.16 -15.00 16.89
N TYR A 792 5.96 -14.46 17.07
CA TYR A 792 4.90 -15.11 17.84
C TYR A 792 3.53 -14.96 17.18
N PHE A 793 2.64 -15.93 17.41
CA PHE A 793 1.24 -15.84 17.01
C PHE A 793 0.34 -16.81 17.81
N SER A 794 -0.90 -16.40 18.06
CA SER A 794 -1.96 -17.25 18.62
C SER A 794 -2.52 -18.20 17.56
N LEU A 795 -2.57 -19.50 17.84
CA LEU A 795 -3.13 -20.54 16.98
C LEU A 795 -3.97 -21.53 17.80
N ALA A 796 -5.29 -21.49 17.66
CA ALA A 796 -6.22 -22.41 18.32
C ALA A 796 -6.02 -22.54 19.85
N GLY A 797 -5.80 -21.41 20.52
CA GLY A 797 -5.55 -21.35 21.98
C GLY A 797 -4.11 -21.59 22.41
N LEU A 798 -3.19 -21.88 21.48
CA LEU A 798 -1.75 -22.00 21.74
C LEU A 798 -1.02 -20.73 21.32
N LEU A 799 -0.08 -20.24 22.13
CA LEU A 799 0.88 -19.21 21.72
C LEU A 799 2.11 -19.89 21.10
N VAL A 800 2.22 -19.82 19.78
CA VAL A 800 3.42 -20.28 19.06
C VAL A 800 4.44 -19.15 19.10
N ARG A 801 5.68 -19.44 19.50
CA ARG A 801 6.80 -18.48 19.52
C ARG A 801 8.13 -19.12 19.14
N TYR A 802 9.01 -18.37 18.47
CA TYR A 802 10.39 -18.76 18.18
C TYR A 802 11.28 -17.52 17.97
N PRO A 803 12.61 -17.60 18.18
CA PRO A 803 13.49 -16.43 18.07
C PRO A 803 13.45 -15.75 16.69
N ALA A 804 13.43 -14.41 16.67
CA ALA A 804 13.42 -13.61 15.44
C ALA A 804 14.63 -13.90 14.53
N SER A 805 15.77 -14.31 15.11
CA SER A 805 16.95 -14.75 14.37
C SER A 805 16.72 -15.94 13.43
N LEU A 806 15.65 -16.72 13.62
CA LEU A 806 15.26 -17.82 12.74
C LEU A 806 14.36 -17.40 11.56
N VAL A 807 13.86 -16.16 11.52
CA VAL A 807 12.94 -15.68 10.47
C VAL A 807 13.57 -15.73 9.08
N LEU A 808 14.71 -15.05 8.89
CA LEU A 808 15.40 -15.03 7.60
C LEU A 808 15.96 -16.41 7.22
N PRO A 809 16.65 -17.18 8.10
CA PRO A 809 17.04 -18.56 7.81
C PRO A 809 15.85 -19.47 7.43
N GLY A 810 14.71 -19.34 8.11
CA GLY A 810 13.48 -20.07 7.83
C GLY A 810 12.90 -19.74 6.45
N ALA A 811 12.83 -18.45 6.10
CA ALA A 811 12.38 -17.99 4.79
C ALA A 811 13.30 -18.48 3.66
N LEU A 812 14.63 -18.43 3.87
CA LEU A 812 15.61 -18.99 2.93
C LEU A 812 15.49 -20.52 2.80
N LEU A 813 15.23 -21.23 3.91
CA LEU A 813 14.92 -22.67 3.91
C LEU A 813 13.64 -22.98 3.12
N ALA A 814 12.60 -22.14 3.22
CA ALA A 814 11.38 -22.29 2.42
C ALA A 814 11.65 -22.13 0.92
N VAL A 815 12.49 -21.16 0.51
CA VAL A 815 12.94 -21.03 -0.89
C VAL A 815 13.76 -22.25 -1.33
N ALA A 816 14.72 -22.68 -0.52
CA ALA A 816 15.54 -23.87 -0.82
C ALA A 816 14.68 -25.14 -0.96
N GLY A 817 13.70 -25.33 -0.06
CA GLY A 817 12.73 -26.42 -0.09
C GLY A 817 11.82 -26.36 -1.33
N ALA A 818 11.31 -25.18 -1.68
CA ALA A 818 10.50 -24.98 -2.88
C ALA A 818 11.31 -25.29 -4.17
N VAL A 819 12.56 -24.84 -4.25
CA VAL A 819 13.48 -25.14 -5.36
C VAL A 819 13.80 -26.63 -5.43
N ALA A 820 14.11 -27.27 -4.30
CA ALA A 820 14.38 -28.71 -4.24
C ALA A 820 13.16 -29.54 -4.67
N ALA A 821 11.96 -29.19 -4.20
CA ALA A 821 10.71 -29.83 -4.59
C ALA A 821 10.41 -29.63 -6.09
N LEU A 822 10.62 -28.43 -6.63
CA LEU A 822 10.47 -28.11 -8.05
C LEU A 822 11.44 -28.93 -8.93
N VAL A 823 12.72 -29.04 -8.51
CA VAL A 823 13.74 -29.86 -9.19
C VAL A 823 13.40 -31.34 -9.12
N ALA A 824 13.01 -31.86 -7.96
CA ALA A 824 12.62 -33.27 -7.80
C ALA A 824 11.38 -33.62 -8.63
N ALA A 825 10.36 -32.75 -8.62
CA ALA A 825 9.15 -32.91 -9.43
C ALA A 825 9.44 -32.83 -10.94
N ARG A 826 10.35 -31.93 -11.37
CA ARG A 826 10.83 -31.90 -12.76
C ARG A 826 11.57 -33.17 -13.15
N ARG A 827 12.52 -33.65 -12.32
CA ARG A 827 13.32 -34.87 -12.58
C ARG A 827 12.45 -36.11 -12.72
N ARG A 828 11.33 -36.19 -11.98
CA ARG A 828 10.32 -37.28 -12.09
C ARG A 828 9.24 -37.03 -13.15
N GLY A 829 9.37 -36.03 -14.01
CA GLY A 829 8.38 -35.71 -15.04
C GLY A 829 7.01 -35.26 -14.52
N ALA A 830 6.88 -34.91 -13.23
CA ALA A 830 5.62 -34.57 -12.59
C ALA A 830 5.11 -33.16 -12.93
N LEU A 831 5.98 -32.27 -13.42
CA LEU A 831 5.67 -30.89 -13.85
C LEU A 831 6.58 -30.40 -14.99
N ARG A 832 6.12 -29.37 -15.71
CA ARG A 832 6.86 -28.64 -16.74
C ARG A 832 7.14 -27.21 -16.25
N LEU A 833 8.42 -26.83 -16.15
CA LEU A 833 8.83 -25.49 -15.69
C LEU A 833 8.17 -24.36 -16.49
N ARG A 834 8.07 -24.47 -17.82
CA ARG A 834 7.41 -23.47 -18.66
C ARG A 834 5.94 -23.26 -18.30
N ALA A 835 5.23 -24.33 -17.94
CA ALA A 835 3.83 -24.24 -17.50
C ALA A 835 3.73 -23.67 -16.08
N THR A 836 4.61 -24.08 -15.17
CA THR A 836 4.68 -23.54 -13.80
C THR A 836 4.96 -22.03 -13.81
N ALA A 837 5.96 -21.57 -14.57
CA ALA A 837 6.30 -20.16 -14.73
C ALA A 837 5.16 -19.36 -15.37
N ALA A 838 4.50 -19.91 -16.40
CA ALA A 838 3.34 -19.27 -17.04
C ALA A 838 2.12 -19.17 -16.10
N VAL A 839 1.99 -20.03 -15.09
CA VAL A 839 0.98 -19.89 -14.03
C VAL A 839 1.42 -18.85 -13.00
N ALA A 840 2.66 -18.94 -12.51
CA ALA A 840 3.21 -18.01 -11.53
C ALA A 840 3.09 -16.55 -12.00
N ALA A 841 3.38 -16.27 -13.28
CA ALA A 841 3.25 -14.95 -13.90
C ALA A 841 1.80 -14.41 -13.95
N THR A 842 0.78 -15.23 -13.67
CA THR A 842 -0.64 -14.80 -13.68
C THR A 842 -1.24 -14.58 -12.30
N LEU A 843 -0.57 -15.00 -11.21
CA LEU A 843 -1.08 -14.83 -9.85
C LEU A 843 -1.04 -13.35 -9.38
N PRO A 844 0.00 -12.54 -9.67
CA PRO A 844 -0.02 -11.09 -9.36
C PRO A 844 -1.21 -10.35 -9.96
N LEU A 845 -1.64 -10.72 -11.16
CA LEU A 845 -2.83 -10.11 -11.77
C LEU A 845 -4.12 -10.45 -10.99
N ALA A 846 -4.22 -11.65 -10.40
CA ALA A 846 -5.36 -12.00 -9.54
C ALA A 846 -5.34 -11.21 -8.23
N LEU A 847 -4.15 -10.99 -7.63
CA LEU A 847 -3.97 -10.15 -6.45
C LEU A 847 -4.39 -8.70 -6.73
N LEU A 848 -3.90 -8.11 -7.82
CA LEU A 848 -4.21 -6.74 -8.23
C LEU A 848 -5.70 -6.55 -8.58
N VAL A 849 -6.33 -7.51 -9.26
CA VAL A 849 -7.76 -7.44 -9.58
C VAL A 849 -8.62 -7.58 -8.31
N ALA A 850 -8.22 -8.40 -7.34
CA ALA A 850 -8.92 -8.50 -6.06
C ALA A 850 -8.76 -7.20 -5.23
N ALA A 851 -7.55 -6.65 -5.14
CA ALA A 851 -7.29 -5.38 -4.48
C ALA A 851 -8.10 -4.23 -5.11
N ALA A 852 -8.09 -4.10 -6.44
CA ALA A 852 -8.88 -3.10 -7.16
C ALA A 852 -10.40 -3.26 -6.96
N ALA A 853 -10.91 -4.50 -6.89
CA ALA A 853 -12.31 -4.76 -6.57
C ALA A 853 -12.66 -4.35 -5.13
N GLY A 854 -11.74 -4.55 -4.17
CA GLY A 854 -11.86 -4.04 -2.81
C GLY A 854 -11.88 -2.51 -2.77
N SER A 855 -10.87 -1.85 -3.34
CA SER A 855 -10.77 -0.39 -3.38
C SER A 855 -11.97 0.30 -4.05
N ALA A 856 -12.65 -0.37 -4.99
CA ALA A 856 -13.87 0.14 -5.62
C ALA A 856 -15.14 -0.06 -4.76
N LEU A 857 -15.14 -0.99 -3.81
CA LEU A 857 -16.33 -1.36 -3.03
C LEU A 857 -16.76 -0.25 -2.07
N TRP A 858 -15.84 0.30 -1.29
CA TRP A 858 -16.16 1.32 -0.29
C TRP A 858 -16.65 2.65 -0.91
N PRO A 859 -15.97 3.25 -1.91
CA PRO A 859 -16.47 4.45 -2.57
C PRO A 859 -17.84 4.27 -3.24
N ALA A 860 -18.14 3.07 -3.77
CA ALA A 860 -19.46 2.78 -4.33
C ALA A 860 -20.56 2.74 -3.25
N LEU A 861 -20.24 2.25 -2.05
CA LEU A 861 -21.17 2.22 -0.92
C LEU A 861 -21.38 3.61 -0.31
N THR A 862 -20.33 4.41 -0.11
CA THR A 862 -20.45 5.78 0.42
C THR A 862 -21.05 6.76 -0.59
N TRP A 863 -20.92 6.50 -1.90
CA TRP A 863 -21.68 7.24 -2.93
C TRP A 863 -23.19 6.99 -2.82
N LEU A 864 -23.59 5.75 -2.52
CA LEU A 864 -24.99 5.41 -2.26
C LEU A 864 -25.48 5.95 -0.90
N ARG A 865 -24.61 5.96 0.12
CA ARG A 865 -24.90 6.34 1.52
C ARG A 865 -23.86 7.34 2.06
N PRO A 866 -23.97 8.63 1.69
CA PRO A 866 -23.01 9.67 2.11
C PRO A 866 -22.92 9.86 3.63
N GLU A 867 -23.94 9.44 4.39
CA GLU A 867 -23.92 9.44 5.86
C GLU A 867 -22.82 8.52 6.45
N TRP A 868 -22.35 7.51 5.72
CA TRP A 868 -21.30 6.59 6.19
C TRP A 868 -19.88 7.20 6.16
N THR A 869 -19.73 8.44 5.69
CA THR A 869 -18.45 9.16 5.76
C THR A 869 -18.13 9.70 7.16
N GLY A 870 -19.12 9.80 8.06
CA GLY A 870 -18.95 10.39 9.40
C GLY A 870 -18.34 9.47 10.46
N PHE A 871 -18.09 8.20 10.15
CA PHE A 871 -17.41 7.27 11.06
C PHE A 871 -15.91 7.59 11.05
N ALA A 872 -15.35 8.11 12.14
CA ALA A 872 -13.96 8.57 12.22
C ALA A 872 -12.94 7.44 11.93
N LEU A 873 -13.16 6.24 12.51
CA LEU A 873 -12.36 5.04 12.20
C LEU A 873 -12.80 4.34 10.89
N GLY A 874 -13.69 4.95 10.10
CA GLY A 874 -14.06 4.56 8.73
C GLY A 874 -14.79 3.23 8.57
N SER A 875 -15.37 2.69 9.65
CA SER A 875 -16.18 1.47 9.67
C SER A 875 -17.54 1.74 10.29
N PRO A 876 -18.67 1.35 9.67
CA PRO A 876 -20.01 1.50 10.24
C PRO A 876 -20.29 0.42 11.29
N TYR A 877 -21.36 0.57 12.07
CA TYR A 877 -21.71 -0.33 13.19
C TYR A 877 -21.77 -1.83 12.84
N ARG A 878 -22.07 -2.20 11.59
CA ARG A 878 -22.15 -3.59 11.11
C ARG A 878 -21.31 -3.75 9.84
N PRO A 879 -19.97 -3.86 9.95
CA PRO A 879 -19.06 -3.93 8.80
C PRO A 879 -19.03 -5.33 8.14
N GLY A 880 -19.40 -6.38 8.89
CA GLY A 880 -19.34 -7.79 8.46
C GLY A 880 -19.90 -8.11 7.07
N PRO A 881 -21.07 -7.59 6.64
CA PRO A 881 -21.58 -7.80 5.28
C PRO A 881 -20.67 -7.21 4.18
N VAL A 882 -20.02 -6.08 4.44
CA VAL A 882 -19.06 -5.45 3.51
C VAL A 882 -17.76 -6.25 3.44
N ALA A 883 -17.22 -6.67 4.59
CA ALA A 883 -16.08 -7.58 4.67
C ALA A 883 -16.35 -8.90 3.92
N LEU A 884 -17.53 -9.50 4.13
CA LEU A 884 -17.97 -10.70 3.40
C LEU A 884 -18.06 -10.45 1.89
N ALA A 885 -18.61 -9.32 1.45
CA ALA A 885 -18.66 -8.97 0.03
C ALA A 885 -17.25 -8.84 -0.59
N ALA A 886 -16.29 -8.28 0.14
CA ALA A 886 -14.90 -8.17 -0.30
C ALA A 886 -14.21 -9.54 -0.37
N VAL A 887 -14.36 -10.39 0.65
CA VAL A 887 -13.84 -11.78 0.68
C VAL A 887 -14.44 -12.61 -0.46
N LEU A 888 -15.76 -12.53 -0.68
CA LEU A 888 -16.44 -13.22 -1.79
C LEU A 888 -15.96 -12.71 -3.15
N SER A 889 -15.70 -11.40 -3.29
CA SER A 889 -15.13 -10.82 -4.51
C SER A 889 -13.73 -11.37 -4.80
N ALA A 890 -12.83 -11.40 -3.79
CA ALA A 890 -11.51 -12.02 -3.90
C ALA A 890 -11.60 -13.52 -4.22
N ALA A 891 -12.58 -14.24 -3.65
CA ALA A 891 -12.84 -15.64 -3.96
C ALA A 891 -13.30 -15.86 -5.41
N VAL A 892 -14.18 -14.99 -5.93
CA VAL A 892 -14.61 -15.01 -7.34
C VAL A 892 -13.44 -14.75 -8.28
N VAL A 893 -12.59 -13.75 -7.99
CA VAL A 893 -11.39 -13.44 -8.78
C VAL A 893 -10.44 -14.64 -8.81
N THR A 894 -10.16 -15.24 -7.65
CA THR A 894 -9.29 -16.41 -7.52
C THR A 894 -9.88 -17.65 -8.21
N TRP A 895 -11.20 -17.84 -8.14
CA TRP A 895 -11.91 -18.90 -8.86
C TRP A 895 -11.83 -18.72 -10.38
N VAL A 896 -12.03 -17.50 -10.89
CA VAL A 896 -11.90 -17.20 -12.33
C VAL A 896 -10.46 -17.43 -12.79
N TRP A 897 -9.46 -17.02 -12.01
CA TRP A 897 -8.05 -17.34 -12.26
C TRP A 897 -7.81 -18.86 -12.33
N ALA A 898 -8.24 -19.62 -11.32
CA ALA A 898 -8.13 -21.08 -11.27
C ALA A 898 -8.81 -21.77 -12.48
N VAL A 899 -10.00 -21.30 -12.88
CA VAL A 899 -10.77 -21.80 -14.03
C VAL A 899 -10.13 -21.46 -15.38
N ARG A 900 -9.32 -20.41 -15.46
CA ARG A 900 -8.49 -20.06 -16.64
C ARG A 900 -7.22 -20.92 -16.67
N VAL A 901 -6.51 -21.02 -15.54
CA VAL A 901 -5.24 -21.74 -15.38
C VAL A 901 -5.39 -23.25 -15.56
N ARG A 902 -6.48 -23.88 -15.12
CA ARG A 902 -6.72 -25.34 -15.24
C ARG A 902 -6.60 -25.90 -16.65
N ARG A 903 -6.72 -25.06 -17.69
CA ARG A 903 -6.57 -25.45 -19.11
C ARG A 903 -5.12 -25.51 -19.57
N ARG A 904 -4.18 -24.87 -18.86
CA ARG A 904 -2.78 -24.71 -19.26
C ARG A 904 -1.82 -25.54 -18.39
N ALA A 905 -2.20 -25.84 -17.15
CA ALA A 905 -1.31 -26.46 -16.16
C ALA A 905 -1.91 -27.66 -15.39
N THR A 906 -1.06 -28.60 -14.99
CA THR A 906 -1.38 -29.76 -14.13
C THR A 906 -1.53 -29.35 -12.65
N GLY A 907 -1.98 -30.25 -11.77
CA GLY A 907 -2.10 -29.96 -10.33
C GLY A 907 -0.76 -29.55 -9.70
N PRO A 908 0.30 -30.37 -9.87
CA PRO A 908 1.65 -30.04 -9.41
C PRO A 908 2.22 -28.74 -10.00
N GLU A 909 1.88 -28.39 -11.25
CA GLU A 909 2.35 -27.14 -11.86
C GLU A 909 1.74 -25.89 -11.22
N VAL A 910 0.48 -25.95 -10.77
CA VAL A 910 -0.14 -24.82 -10.04
C VAL A 910 0.32 -24.79 -8.58
N SER A 911 0.36 -25.95 -7.93
CA SER A 911 0.87 -26.10 -6.56
C SER A 911 2.30 -25.56 -6.42
N ALA A 912 3.18 -25.90 -7.37
CA ALA A 912 4.53 -25.34 -7.45
C ALA A 912 4.55 -23.82 -7.65
N ALA A 913 3.69 -23.28 -8.52
CA ALA A 913 3.60 -21.84 -8.76
C ALA A 913 3.16 -21.05 -7.52
N VAL A 914 2.18 -21.57 -6.77
CA VAL A 914 1.72 -20.97 -5.50
C VAL A 914 2.78 -21.11 -4.41
N THR A 915 3.42 -22.27 -4.29
CA THR A 915 4.52 -22.51 -3.33
C THR A 915 5.69 -21.56 -3.55
N VAL A 916 6.06 -21.28 -4.81
CA VAL A 916 7.11 -20.30 -5.14
C VAL A 916 6.70 -18.90 -4.69
N TRP A 917 5.46 -18.47 -4.93
CA TRP A 917 4.98 -17.17 -4.45
C TRP A 917 4.96 -17.07 -2.92
N LEU A 918 4.51 -18.11 -2.22
CA LEU A 918 4.55 -18.15 -0.75
C LEU A 918 5.99 -18.06 -0.23
N ALA A 919 6.95 -18.77 -0.83
CA ALA A 919 8.36 -18.69 -0.44
C ALA A 919 8.98 -17.31 -0.74
N LEU A 920 8.60 -16.66 -1.85
CA LEU A 920 9.03 -15.29 -2.16
C LEU A 920 8.41 -14.26 -1.19
N CYS A 921 7.13 -14.39 -0.85
CA CYS A 921 6.48 -13.57 0.16
C CYS A 921 7.13 -13.75 1.53
N ALA A 922 7.50 -14.98 1.92
CA ALA A 922 8.20 -15.26 3.18
C ALA A 922 9.56 -14.55 3.26
N VAL A 923 10.34 -14.53 2.16
CA VAL A 923 11.62 -13.79 2.13
C VAL A 923 11.43 -12.28 2.07
N LEU A 924 10.46 -11.79 1.29
CA LEU A 924 10.16 -10.35 1.22
C LEU A 924 9.75 -9.81 2.59
N THR A 925 8.85 -10.51 3.28
CA THR A 925 8.45 -10.15 4.64
C THR A 925 9.58 -10.37 5.64
N ALA A 926 10.35 -11.46 5.59
CA ALA A 926 11.52 -11.65 6.46
C ALA A 926 12.57 -10.51 6.43
N VAL A 927 12.54 -9.65 5.40
CA VAL A 927 13.44 -8.49 5.25
C VAL A 927 12.74 -7.14 5.51
N VAL A 928 11.46 -7.00 5.14
CA VAL A 928 10.72 -5.72 5.18
C VAL A 928 9.72 -5.63 6.33
N LEU A 929 9.20 -6.76 6.78
CA LEU A 929 8.22 -6.91 7.86
C LEU A 929 8.38 -8.30 8.53
N PRO A 930 9.54 -8.60 9.17
CA PRO A 930 9.84 -9.90 9.77
C PRO A 930 8.72 -10.55 10.58
N GLY A 931 7.99 -9.79 11.39
CA GLY A 931 6.86 -10.22 12.20
C GLY A 931 5.68 -10.77 11.40
N ALA A 932 5.61 -10.48 10.09
CA ALA A 932 4.64 -11.04 9.15
C ALA A 932 5.07 -12.37 8.50
N SER A 933 6.36 -12.75 8.58
CA SER A 933 6.93 -13.81 7.73
C SER A 933 6.33 -15.19 7.98
N TYR A 934 5.89 -15.46 9.22
CA TYR A 934 5.27 -16.73 9.61
C TYR A 934 4.04 -17.08 8.76
N LEU A 935 3.27 -16.06 8.31
CA LEU A 935 2.08 -16.23 7.46
C LEU A 935 2.39 -16.93 6.13
N PHE A 936 3.62 -16.78 5.63
CA PHE A 936 4.03 -17.30 4.34
C PHE A 936 5.01 -18.47 4.46
N LEU A 937 5.83 -18.49 5.52
CA LEU A 937 6.80 -19.52 5.84
C LEU A 937 6.16 -20.92 5.96
N TRP A 938 5.20 -21.09 6.85
CA TRP A 938 4.57 -22.40 7.09
C TRP A 938 3.80 -22.93 5.87
N PRO A 939 3.01 -22.11 5.14
CA PRO A 939 2.41 -22.52 3.86
C PRO A 939 3.42 -22.87 2.77
N ALA A 940 4.55 -22.16 2.67
CA ALA A 940 5.60 -22.47 1.70
C ALA A 940 6.27 -23.82 1.99
N LEU A 941 6.61 -24.10 3.26
CA LEU A 941 7.19 -25.38 3.67
C LEU A 941 6.21 -26.55 3.44
N ALA A 942 4.94 -26.39 3.84
CA ALA A 942 3.91 -27.40 3.59
C ALA A 942 3.66 -27.61 2.09
N GLY A 943 3.66 -26.55 1.27
CA GLY A 943 3.55 -26.62 -0.18
C GLY A 943 4.73 -27.36 -0.82
N ALA A 944 5.96 -27.09 -0.38
CA ALA A 944 7.16 -27.78 -0.87
C ALA A 944 7.14 -29.28 -0.52
N GLY A 945 6.78 -29.63 0.72
CA GLY A 945 6.60 -31.02 1.16
C GLY A 945 5.51 -31.73 0.36
N GLY A 946 4.34 -31.11 0.23
CA GLY A 946 3.21 -31.61 -0.56
C GLY A 946 3.55 -31.83 -2.03
N LEU A 947 4.28 -30.91 -2.66
CA LEU A 947 4.79 -31.05 -4.03
C LEU A 947 5.79 -32.22 -4.15
N ALA A 948 6.68 -32.39 -3.17
CA ALA A 948 7.65 -33.48 -3.15
C ALA A 948 6.99 -34.86 -2.94
N VAL A 949 5.86 -34.93 -2.22
CA VAL A 949 5.01 -36.13 -2.11
C VAL A 949 4.23 -36.36 -3.40
N ALA A 950 3.57 -35.34 -3.95
CA ALA A 950 2.83 -35.42 -5.22
C ALA A 950 3.71 -35.86 -6.41
N ALA A 951 5.00 -35.53 -6.38
CA ALA A 951 6.00 -35.96 -7.35
C ALA A 951 6.40 -37.45 -7.24
N ARG A 952 6.15 -38.11 -6.10
CA ARG A 952 6.38 -39.56 -5.89
C ARG A 952 5.13 -40.39 -6.23
N LEU A 953 3.95 -39.78 -6.19
CA LEU A 953 2.68 -40.48 -6.39
C LEU A 953 2.34 -40.67 -7.89
N PRO A 954 1.80 -41.83 -8.30
CA PRO A 954 1.30 -42.05 -9.66
C PRO A 954 0.32 -40.97 -10.12
N ALA A 955 0.28 -40.67 -11.42
CA ALA A 955 -0.60 -39.62 -11.96
C ALA A 955 -2.10 -39.87 -11.73
N ALA A 956 -2.49 -41.15 -11.67
CA ALA A 956 -3.85 -41.60 -11.34
C ALA A 956 -4.12 -41.73 -9.83
N SER A 957 -3.11 -41.52 -8.97
CA SER A 957 -3.28 -41.65 -7.52
C SER A 957 -4.15 -40.52 -6.96
N PRO A 958 -5.22 -40.82 -6.20
CA PRO A 958 -6.07 -39.79 -5.63
C PRO A 958 -5.33 -38.90 -4.62
N TRP A 959 -4.39 -39.49 -3.87
CA TRP A 959 -3.57 -38.80 -2.88
C TRP A 959 -2.67 -37.71 -3.49
N ARG A 960 -2.40 -37.79 -4.80
CA ARG A 960 -1.63 -36.76 -5.52
C ARG A 960 -2.35 -35.41 -5.55
N ALA A 961 -3.68 -35.42 -5.56
CA ALA A 961 -4.48 -34.20 -5.51
C ALA A 961 -4.43 -33.55 -4.12
N ALA A 962 -4.61 -34.34 -3.05
CA ALA A 962 -4.50 -33.88 -1.67
C ALA A 962 -3.09 -33.37 -1.33
N ALA A 963 -2.05 -34.05 -1.80
CA ALA A 963 -0.67 -33.60 -1.64
C ALA A 963 -0.40 -32.25 -2.32
N THR A 964 -1.01 -31.96 -3.48
CA THR A 964 -0.88 -30.65 -4.14
C THR A 964 -1.59 -29.49 -3.42
N THR A 965 -2.48 -29.78 -2.47
CA THR A 965 -3.18 -28.78 -1.64
C THR A 965 -2.63 -28.68 -0.21
N ALA A 966 -1.45 -29.25 0.08
CA ALA A 966 -0.89 -29.26 1.44
C ALA A 966 -0.68 -27.87 2.06
N ALA A 967 -0.34 -26.86 1.25
CA ALA A 967 -0.20 -25.47 1.70
C ALA A 967 -1.49 -24.83 2.22
N VAL A 968 -2.67 -25.38 1.87
CA VAL A 968 -3.97 -24.79 2.25
C VAL A 968 -4.18 -24.83 3.75
N LEU A 969 -3.80 -25.91 4.44
CA LEU A 969 -4.06 -26.06 5.88
C LEU A 969 -3.39 -24.96 6.72
N PRO A 970 -2.05 -24.76 6.67
CA PRO A 970 -1.43 -23.65 7.40
C PRO A 970 -1.85 -22.28 6.86
N ALA A 971 -2.14 -22.12 5.56
CA ALA A 971 -2.61 -20.83 5.05
C ALA A 971 -3.99 -20.48 5.63
N ALA A 972 -4.91 -21.43 5.67
CA ALA A 972 -6.24 -21.29 6.25
C ALA A 972 -6.22 -21.08 7.76
N ALA A 973 -5.28 -21.71 8.47
CA ALA A 973 -5.13 -21.58 9.92
C ALA A 973 -4.45 -20.26 10.36
N LEU A 974 -3.49 -19.76 9.57
CA LEU A 974 -2.70 -18.57 9.93
C LEU A 974 -3.25 -17.28 9.30
N MET A 975 -3.67 -17.32 8.03
CA MET A 975 -4.14 -16.10 7.34
C MET A 975 -5.58 -15.74 7.66
N ALA A 976 -6.46 -16.70 8.00
CA ALA A 976 -7.88 -16.39 8.23
C ALA A 976 -8.14 -15.55 9.50
N PRO A 977 -7.52 -15.83 10.67
CA PRO A 977 -7.65 -14.96 11.84
C PRO A 977 -7.10 -13.55 11.58
N ILE A 978 -5.95 -13.45 10.89
CA ILE A 978 -5.37 -12.15 10.51
C ILE A 978 -6.27 -11.39 9.52
N VAL A 979 -6.93 -12.07 8.58
CA VAL A 979 -7.91 -11.41 7.69
C VAL A 979 -9.08 -10.83 8.47
N VAL A 980 -9.57 -11.52 9.51
CA VAL A 980 -10.63 -10.98 10.39
C VAL A 980 -10.12 -9.79 11.21
N LEU A 981 -8.99 -9.95 11.90
CA LEU A 981 -8.34 -8.88 12.67
C LEU A 981 -8.11 -7.63 11.80
N LEU A 982 -7.64 -7.81 10.56
CA LEU A 982 -7.43 -6.70 9.62
C LEU A 982 -8.72 -5.94 9.29
N PHE A 983 -9.88 -6.60 9.16
CA PHE A 983 -11.16 -5.92 8.90
C PHE A 983 -11.67 -5.10 10.09
N ASP A 984 -11.27 -5.44 11.31
CA ASP A 984 -11.61 -4.65 12.51
C ASP A 984 -10.57 -3.53 12.77
N THR A 985 -9.29 -3.76 12.47
CA THR A 985 -8.21 -2.77 12.69
C THR A 985 -8.11 -1.69 11.62
N VAL A 986 -8.38 -1.98 10.33
CA VAL A 986 -8.24 -1.00 9.24
C VAL A 986 -9.60 -0.48 8.78
N PRO A 987 -9.73 0.83 8.48
CA PRO A 987 -10.95 1.40 7.91
C PRO A 987 -11.43 0.65 6.66
N LEU A 988 -12.74 0.59 6.40
CA LEU A 988 -13.27 -0.01 5.16
C LEU A 988 -12.83 0.73 3.88
N ALA A 989 -12.34 1.96 3.98
CA ALA A 989 -11.63 2.62 2.88
C ALA A 989 -10.37 1.85 2.42
N LEU A 990 -9.76 1.09 3.32
CA LEU A 990 -8.59 0.23 3.10
C LEU A 990 -8.95 -1.26 2.99
N VAL A 991 -10.21 -1.61 2.71
CA VAL A 991 -10.72 -3.00 2.55
C VAL A 991 -9.93 -3.86 1.55
N ALA A 992 -9.10 -3.26 0.69
CA ALA A 992 -8.17 -3.96 -0.20
C ALA A 992 -6.99 -4.63 0.51
N VAL A 993 -6.56 -4.15 1.69
CA VAL A 993 -5.39 -4.62 2.47
C VAL A 993 -5.47 -6.11 2.83
N PRO A 994 -6.57 -6.67 3.36
CA PRO A 994 -6.67 -8.11 3.66
C PRO A 994 -6.81 -9.01 2.41
N LEU A 995 -7.21 -8.48 1.25
CA LEU A 995 -7.57 -9.31 0.09
C LEU A 995 -6.40 -10.11 -0.54
N PRO A 996 -5.14 -9.63 -0.57
CA PRO A 996 -3.99 -10.44 -0.94
C PRO A 996 -3.84 -11.74 -0.13
N LEU A 997 -4.09 -11.71 1.19
CA LEU A 997 -4.04 -12.91 2.04
C LEU A 997 -5.16 -13.89 1.66
N VAL A 998 -6.38 -13.38 1.45
CA VAL A 998 -7.53 -14.17 0.97
C VAL A 998 -7.20 -14.85 -0.37
N VAL A 999 -6.66 -14.10 -1.34
CA VAL A 999 -6.28 -14.65 -2.65
C VAL A 999 -5.16 -15.70 -2.54
N LEU A 1000 -4.12 -15.47 -1.72
CA LEU A 1000 -3.02 -16.43 -1.55
C LEU A 1000 -3.49 -17.74 -0.89
N CYS A 1001 -4.30 -17.64 0.17
CA CYS A 1001 -4.92 -18.79 0.82
C CYS A 1001 -5.82 -19.58 -0.16
N LEU A 1002 -6.70 -18.90 -0.88
CA LEU A 1002 -7.60 -19.53 -1.84
C LEU A 1002 -6.89 -20.05 -3.11
N ALA A 1003 -5.76 -19.46 -3.51
CA ALA A 1003 -4.96 -19.91 -4.65
C ALA A 1003 -4.32 -21.28 -4.40
N ALA A 1004 -4.03 -21.63 -3.15
CA ALA A 1004 -3.58 -22.98 -2.79
C ALA A 1004 -4.70 -24.04 -2.92
N ALA A 1005 -5.97 -23.64 -2.80
CA ALA A 1005 -7.14 -24.55 -2.72
C ALA A 1005 -7.93 -24.67 -4.04
N LEU A 1006 -8.40 -23.53 -4.56
CA LEU A 1006 -9.38 -23.47 -5.65
C LEU A 1006 -8.93 -24.11 -6.98
N PRO A 1007 -7.64 -24.12 -7.38
CA PRO A 1007 -7.20 -24.81 -8.60
C PRO A 1007 -7.47 -26.32 -8.62
N ALA A 1008 -7.55 -26.96 -7.45
CA ALA A 1008 -7.87 -28.37 -7.32
C ALA A 1008 -9.38 -28.60 -7.53
N ALA A 1009 -10.23 -27.84 -6.82
CA ALA A 1009 -11.68 -27.84 -7.00
C ALA A 1009 -12.10 -27.48 -8.43
N ALA A 1010 -11.45 -26.48 -9.04
CA ALA A 1010 -11.70 -26.05 -10.41
C ALA A 1010 -11.46 -27.16 -11.44
N LYS A 1011 -10.70 -28.22 -11.13
CA LYS A 1011 -10.50 -29.37 -12.04
C LYS A 1011 -11.58 -30.44 -11.91
N ALA A 1012 -12.24 -30.54 -10.76
CA ALA A 1012 -13.32 -31.50 -10.54
C ALA A 1012 -14.64 -31.12 -11.24
N VAL A 1013 -14.84 -29.83 -11.56
CA VAL A 1013 -16.12 -29.30 -12.04
C VAL A 1013 -16.19 -29.09 -13.57
N SER A 1014 -17.38 -29.31 -14.14
CA SER A 1014 -17.64 -29.10 -15.57
C SER A 1014 -17.47 -27.62 -16.00
N ARG A 1015 -17.45 -27.36 -17.32
CA ARG A 1015 -17.45 -25.97 -17.84
C ARG A 1015 -18.74 -25.21 -17.51
N ARG A 1016 -19.89 -25.90 -17.47
CA ARG A 1016 -21.20 -25.32 -17.14
C ARG A 1016 -21.23 -24.95 -15.65
N THR A 1017 -20.94 -25.94 -14.79
CA THR A 1017 -20.82 -25.78 -13.34
C THR A 1017 -19.86 -24.65 -12.96
N ALA A 1018 -18.69 -24.57 -13.60
CA ALA A 1018 -17.72 -23.51 -13.30
C ALA A 1018 -18.25 -22.09 -13.60
N ARG A 1019 -19.03 -21.92 -14.68
CA ARG A 1019 -19.70 -20.64 -15.00
C ARG A 1019 -20.82 -20.34 -14.00
N SER A 1020 -21.62 -21.34 -13.64
CA SER A 1020 -22.69 -21.20 -12.63
C SER A 1020 -22.11 -20.81 -11.26
N LEU A 1021 -21.00 -21.41 -10.84
CA LEU A 1021 -20.31 -21.06 -9.60
C LEU A 1021 -19.71 -19.64 -9.65
N THR A 1022 -19.17 -19.19 -10.79
CA THR A 1022 -18.76 -17.78 -10.95
C THR A 1022 -19.96 -16.84 -10.79
N ALA A 1023 -21.07 -17.10 -11.49
CA ALA A 1023 -22.26 -16.26 -11.43
C ALA A 1023 -22.90 -16.24 -10.02
N LEU A 1024 -22.98 -17.40 -9.36
CA LEU A 1024 -23.48 -17.52 -7.99
C LEU A 1024 -22.58 -16.80 -6.98
N GLY A 1025 -21.26 -16.93 -7.11
CA GLY A 1025 -20.30 -16.21 -6.26
C GLY A 1025 -20.37 -14.69 -6.44
N THR A 1026 -20.51 -14.21 -7.69
CA THR A 1026 -20.73 -12.78 -7.97
C THR A 1026 -22.06 -12.31 -7.39
N LEU A 1027 -23.14 -13.08 -7.56
CA LEU A 1027 -24.45 -12.75 -6.97
C LEU A 1027 -24.40 -12.72 -5.44
N ALA A 1028 -23.68 -13.64 -4.81
CA ALA A 1028 -23.49 -13.67 -3.36
C ALA A 1028 -22.67 -12.47 -2.86
N ALA A 1029 -21.62 -12.07 -3.57
CA ALA A 1029 -20.84 -10.87 -3.24
C ALA A 1029 -21.70 -9.59 -3.35
N VAL A 1030 -22.48 -9.46 -4.43
CA VAL A 1030 -23.42 -8.34 -4.62
C VAL A 1030 -24.53 -8.36 -3.57
N ALA A 1031 -25.05 -9.54 -3.20
CA ALA A 1031 -26.06 -9.67 -2.15
C ALA A 1031 -25.50 -9.28 -0.77
N ALA A 1032 -24.27 -9.66 -0.43
CA ALA A 1032 -23.61 -9.26 0.82
C ALA A 1032 -23.33 -7.75 0.90
N ALA A 1033 -22.96 -7.11 -0.22
CA ALA A 1033 -22.88 -5.66 -0.29
C ALA A 1033 -24.27 -5.01 -0.18
N GLY A 1034 -25.28 -5.63 -0.81
CA GLY A 1034 -26.68 -5.18 -0.76
C GLY A 1034 -27.31 -5.27 0.62
N THR A 1035 -26.97 -6.27 1.44
CA THR A 1035 -27.45 -6.39 2.83
C THR A 1035 -26.79 -5.38 3.78
N ALA A 1036 -25.59 -4.89 3.47
CA ALA A 1036 -24.95 -3.83 4.26
C ALA A 1036 -25.79 -2.53 4.30
N LEU A 1037 -26.46 -2.20 3.18
CA LEU A 1037 -27.24 -0.97 3.00
C LEU A 1037 -28.41 -0.82 4.00
N PRO A 1038 -29.35 -1.79 4.12
CA PRO A 1038 -30.40 -1.71 5.13
C PRO A 1038 -29.90 -1.95 6.56
N LEU A 1039 -28.87 -2.79 6.75
CA LEU A 1039 -28.35 -3.12 8.09
C LEU A 1039 -27.62 -1.96 8.77
N ASN A 1040 -27.04 -1.04 8.00
CA ASN A 1040 -26.40 0.19 8.50
C ASN A 1040 -27.21 1.43 8.11
N ARG A 1041 -28.54 1.34 8.14
CA ARG A 1041 -29.40 2.51 8.00
C ARG A 1041 -29.46 3.27 9.34
N PRO A 1042 -29.32 4.61 9.36
CA PRO A 1042 -29.49 5.38 10.58
C PRO A 1042 -30.83 5.10 11.26
N ASP A 1043 -30.75 4.73 12.54
CA ASP A 1043 -31.87 4.53 13.45
C ASP A 1043 -31.41 4.86 14.89
N ALA A 1044 -32.30 4.74 15.89
CA ALA A 1044 -31.98 5.09 17.27
C ALA A 1044 -30.94 4.17 17.96
N ALA A 1045 -30.71 2.97 17.43
CA ALA A 1045 -29.67 2.04 17.90
C ALA A 1045 -28.36 2.20 17.12
N HIS A 1046 -28.42 2.67 15.87
CA HIS A 1046 -27.29 2.85 14.95
C HIS A 1046 -27.30 4.28 14.35
N PRO A 1047 -27.17 5.34 15.18
CA PRO A 1047 -27.37 6.72 14.73
C PRO A 1047 -26.27 7.18 13.76
N ALA A 1048 -26.62 8.05 12.82
CA ALA A 1048 -25.65 8.73 11.96
C ALA A 1048 -24.71 9.61 12.80
N GLN A 1049 -23.42 9.56 12.50
CA GLN A 1049 -22.42 10.38 13.17
C GLN A 1049 -22.26 11.71 12.44
N VAL A 1050 -22.23 12.82 13.18
CA VAL A 1050 -22.12 14.18 12.62
C VAL A 1050 -21.01 14.97 13.31
N SER A 1051 -20.22 15.68 12.51
CA SER A 1051 -19.36 16.78 12.98
C SER A 1051 -20.18 18.06 13.09
N LEU A 1052 -20.15 18.70 14.26
CA LEU A 1052 -20.70 20.04 14.50
C LEU A 1052 -19.97 20.71 15.68
N VAL A 1053 -19.30 21.82 15.40
CA VAL A 1053 -18.55 22.64 16.36
C VAL A 1053 -19.23 24.00 16.49
N HIS A 1054 -19.37 24.51 17.73
CA HIS A 1054 -19.71 25.91 17.96
C HIS A 1054 -18.42 26.75 17.95
N THR A 1055 -18.38 27.80 17.15
CA THR A 1055 -17.22 28.70 17.07
C THR A 1055 -17.64 30.13 17.36
N ARG A 1056 -16.85 30.87 18.14
CA ARG A 1056 -17.09 32.29 18.45
C ARG A 1056 -15.78 33.09 18.38
N ASP A 1057 -15.77 34.11 17.53
CA ASP A 1057 -14.72 35.11 17.48
C ASP A 1057 -15.04 36.20 18.52
N ALA A 1058 -14.18 36.34 19.53
CA ALA A 1058 -14.36 37.31 20.61
C ALA A 1058 -14.03 38.76 20.20
N ASP A 1059 -13.26 38.96 19.13
CA ASP A 1059 -12.91 40.30 18.64
C ASP A 1059 -14.07 40.93 17.86
N THR A 1060 -14.82 40.10 17.10
CA THR A 1060 -15.99 40.56 16.33
C THR A 1060 -17.34 40.24 16.99
N GLY A 1061 -17.35 39.39 18.02
CA GLY A 1061 -18.56 38.88 18.67
C GLY A 1061 -19.37 37.88 17.81
N ARG A 1062 -18.90 37.55 16.60
CA ARG A 1062 -19.60 36.69 15.64
C ARG A 1062 -19.43 35.22 16.02
N ALA A 1063 -20.54 34.48 16.05
CA ALA A 1063 -20.55 33.03 16.21
C ALA A 1063 -20.99 32.30 14.93
N LEU A 1064 -20.41 31.13 14.68
CA LEU A 1064 -20.71 30.26 13.54
C LEU A 1064 -20.77 28.79 13.98
N TRP A 1065 -21.66 28.04 13.33
CA TRP A 1065 -21.60 26.59 13.29
C TRP A 1065 -20.58 26.18 12.24
N ALA A 1066 -19.77 25.18 12.57
CA ALA A 1066 -18.79 24.59 11.65
C ALA A 1066 -18.94 23.06 11.61
N SER A 1067 -18.71 22.45 10.46
CA SER A 1067 -18.71 21.00 10.26
C SER A 1067 -17.66 20.62 9.22
N ASN A 1068 -16.89 19.55 9.46
CA ASN A 1068 -15.85 19.05 8.56
C ASN A 1068 -16.42 18.47 7.24
N GLY A 1069 -17.76 18.40 7.10
CA GLY A 1069 -18.45 17.98 5.89
C GLY A 1069 -18.69 16.48 5.75
N THR A 1070 -18.13 15.67 6.66
CA THR A 1070 -18.45 14.25 6.80
C THR A 1070 -19.83 14.06 7.45
N GLY A 1071 -20.37 12.83 7.39
CA GLY A 1071 -21.50 12.45 8.26
C GLY A 1071 -22.80 13.20 7.98
N ARG A 1072 -23.23 13.26 6.71
CA ARG A 1072 -24.39 14.08 6.33
C ARG A 1072 -25.70 13.59 6.96
N SER A 1073 -26.48 14.51 7.54
CA SER A 1073 -27.83 14.24 8.05
C SER A 1073 -28.80 15.42 7.88
N ALA A 1074 -30.10 15.17 7.75
CA ALA A 1074 -31.13 16.21 7.61
C ALA A 1074 -31.26 17.14 8.84
N TRP A 1075 -30.64 16.78 9.97
CA TRP A 1075 -30.52 17.63 11.15
C TRP A 1075 -29.30 18.57 11.03
N LEU A 1076 -28.13 18.04 10.65
CA LEU A 1076 -26.90 18.82 10.45
C LEU A 1076 -27.06 19.91 9.39
N GLU A 1077 -27.73 19.59 8.27
CA GLU A 1077 -28.00 20.51 7.16
C GLU A 1077 -28.89 21.72 7.54
N ARG A 1078 -29.43 21.77 8.77
CA ARG A 1078 -30.13 22.96 9.31
C ARG A 1078 -29.19 24.00 9.92
N TYR A 1079 -27.97 23.59 10.28
CA TYR A 1079 -26.98 24.42 10.99
C TYR A 1079 -25.84 24.88 10.09
N VAL A 1080 -25.50 24.12 9.04
CA VAL A 1080 -24.41 24.43 8.10
C VAL A 1080 -24.87 24.42 6.64
N GLY A 1081 -24.44 25.42 5.86
CA GLY A 1081 -24.77 25.56 4.45
C GLY A 1081 -24.00 24.60 3.53
N ALA A 1082 -24.28 24.68 2.23
CA ALA A 1082 -23.57 23.89 1.20
C ALA A 1082 -22.21 24.50 0.79
N GLY A 1083 -22.02 25.80 1.04
CA GLY A 1083 -20.72 26.46 0.83
C GLY A 1083 -19.73 26.15 1.95
N THR A 1084 -18.44 26.17 1.61
CA THR A 1084 -17.35 25.98 2.55
C THR A 1084 -16.62 27.30 2.86
N THR A 1085 -15.82 27.32 3.92
CA THR A 1085 -15.09 28.50 4.42
C THR A 1085 -13.84 28.01 5.15
N ALA A 1086 -12.67 28.55 4.83
CA ALA A 1086 -11.46 28.32 5.62
C ALA A 1086 -11.62 28.95 7.01
N LEU A 1087 -11.38 28.17 8.06
CA LEU A 1087 -11.52 28.62 9.46
C LEU A 1087 -10.18 28.77 10.19
N GLU A 1088 -9.12 28.15 9.69
CA GLU A 1088 -7.73 28.17 10.17
C GLU A 1088 -7.23 29.55 10.64
N ASP A 1089 -7.58 30.65 9.95
CA ASP A 1089 -7.12 32.00 10.31
C ASP A 1089 -7.70 32.49 11.67
N ARG A 1090 -8.89 32.00 12.02
CA ARG A 1090 -9.63 32.35 13.24
C ARG A 1090 -9.56 31.25 14.30
N PHE A 1091 -9.50 30.00 13.88
CA PHE A 1091 -9.44 28.81 14.70
C PHE A 1091 -8.34 27.92 14.12
N PRO A 1092 -7.08 28.13 14.48
CA PRO A 1092 -5.97 27.41 13.87
C PRO A 1092 -5.96 25.92 14.18
N SER A 1093 -6.78 25.45 15.12
CA SER A 1093 -7.05 24.02 15.39
C SER A 1093 -8.05 23.39 14.42
N LEU A 1094 -8.62 24.17 13.49
CA LEU A 1094 -9.54 23.72 12.44
C LEU A 1094 -8.89 23.93 11.05
N ASP A 1095 -7.65 23.47 10.91
CA ASP A 1095 -6.83 23.51 9.70
C ASP A 1095 -7.16 22.37 8.72
N GLU A 1096 -7.56 21.19 9.20
CA GLU A 1096 -8.04 20.10 8.35
C GLU A 1096 -9.53 19.78 8.61
N PRO A 1097 -10.39 19.63 7.57
CA PRO A 1097 -10.12 19.96 6.17
C PRO A 1097 -9.98 21.47 5.97
N ALA A 1098 -9.13 21.90 5.02
CA ALA A 1098 -8.88 23.31 4.70
C ALA A 1098 -10.13 24.18 4.37
N ALA A 1099 -11.31 23.57 4.18
CA ALA A 1099 -12.55 24.27 3.88
C ALA A 1099 -13.76 23.64 4.59
N TRP A 1100 -14.20 24.26 5.69
CA TRP A 1100 -15.29 23.79 6.55
C TRP A 1100 -16.67 24.24 6.05
N ARG A 1101 -17.70 23.41 6.22
CA ARG A 1101 -19.09 23.84 6.00
C ARG A 1101 -19.54 24.71 7.17
N THR A 1102 -20.09 25.89 6.91
CA THR A 1102 -20.45 26.83 7.97
C THR A 1102 -21.88 27.36 7.90
N GLY A 1103 -22.38 27.87 9.02
CA GLY A 1103 -23.65 28.60 9.11
C GLY A 1103 -23.73 29.51 10.35
N PRO A 1104 -24.75 30.36 10.48
CA PRO A 1104 -24.87 31.29 11.60
C PRO A 1104 -25.20 30.57 12.92
N ALA A 1105 -24.47 30.87 14.00
CA ALA A 1105 -24.75 30.35 15.34
C ALA A 1105 -25.13 31.48 16.32
N PRO A 1106 -25.87 31.17 17.40
CA PRO A 1106 -26.11 32.14 18.47
C PRO A 1106 -24.80 32.48 19.20
N ALA A 1107 -24.59 33.76 19.48
CA ALA A 1107 -23.48 34.25 20.29
C ALA A 1107 -23.79 34.08 21.78
N VAL A 1108 -23.62 32.87 22.29
CA VAL A 1108 -23.80 32.52 23.71
C VAL A 1108 -22.51 32.84 24.49
N PRO A 1109 -22.58 33.31 25.76
CA PRO A 1109 -21.42 33.41 26.63
C PRO A 1109 -20.73 32.04 26.81
N SER A 1110 -19.41 32.02 26.78
CA SER A 1110 -18.58 30.81 26.92
C SER A 1110 -17.18 31.21 27.42
N PRO A 1111 -16.38 30.29 27.98
CA PRO A 1111 -15.03 30.59 28.42
C PRO A 1111 -14.19 31.23 27.31
N GLU A 1112 -13.70 32.44 27.55
CA GLU A 1112 -12.99 33.24 26.54
C GLU A 1112 -11.52 33.38 26.92
N PRO A 1113 -10.56 33.16 26.00
CA PRO A 1113 -9.14 33.23 26.32
C PRO A 1113 -8.73 34.68 26.60
N ARG A 1114 -7.93 34.88 27.65
CA ARG A 1114 -7.38 36.18 28.05
C ARG A 1114 -5.87 36.09 28.26
N LEU A 1115 -5.13 36.79 27.41
CA LEU A 1115 -3.69 37.00 27.59
C LEU A 1115 -3.43 38.35 28.24
N THR A 1116 -2.56 38.37 29.26
CA THR A 1116 -2.12 39.59 29.95
C THR A 1116 -0.61 39.64 29.99
N VAL A 1117 0.00 40.66 29.38
CA VAL A 1117 1.46 40.86 29.41
C VAL A 1117 1.88 41.26 30.83
N LYS A 1118 2.79 40.49 31.44
CA LYS A 1118 3.37 40.76 32.77
C LYS A 1118 4.67 41.56 32.68
N GLY A 1119 5.38 41.46 31.56
CA GLY A 1119 6.57 42.25 31.28
C GLY A 1119 7.23 41.87 29.96
N ILE A 1120 7.93 42.82 29.35
CA ILE A 1120 8.76 42.61 28.16
C ILE A 1120 10.18 43.04 28.53
N THR A 1121 11.15 42.16 28.29
CA THR A 1121 12.58 42.41 28.53
C THR A 1121 13.37 42.14 27.25
N ARG A 1122 14.40 42.92 26.96
CA ARG A 1122 15.17 42.81 25.71
C ARG A 1122 16.61 42.39 26.00
N HIS A 1123 17.08 41.38 25.28
CA HIS A 1123 18.46 40.91 25.30
C HIS A 1123 18.96 40.83 23.85
N GLY A 1124 19.60 41.91 23.39
CA GLY A 1124 20.03 42.05 21.99
C GLY A 1124 18.85 42.09 21.02
N ASP A 1125 18.83 41.15 20.07
CA ASP A 1125 17.77 40.98 19.06
C ASP A 1125 16.61 40.09 19.54
N VAL A 1126 16.63 39.62 20.79
CA VAL A 1126 15.55 38.80 21.38
C VAL A 1126 14.77 39.61 22.41
N ARG A 1127 13.45 39.65 22.23
CA ARG A 1127 12.46 40.16 23.19
C ARG A 1127 11.85 38.98 23.95
N ARG A 1128 12.07 38.95 25.26
CA ARG A 1128 11.44 38.01 26.19
C ARG A 1128 10.13 38.61 26.69
N VAL A 1129 9.02 38.03 26.25
CA VAL A 1129 7.66 38.42 26.58
C VAL A 1129 7.10 37.46 27.63
N ARG A 1130 6.81 37.96 28.84
CA ARG A 1130 6.13 37.18 29.89
C ARG A 1130 4.63 37.41 29.82
N LEU A 1131 3.88 36.33 29.64
CA LEU A 1131 2.44 36.32 29.48
C LEU A 1131 1.80 35.56 30.63
N HIS A 1132 0.69 36.08 31.13
CA HIS A 1132 -0.23 35.33 31.95
C HIS A 1132 -1.45 34.95 31.10
N VAL A 1133 -1.76 33.66 31.09
CA VAL A 1133 -2.70 33.01 30.17
C VAL A 1133 -3.80 32.36 31.01
N ALA A 1134 -5.03 32.82 30.82
CA ALA A 1134 -6.20 32.40 31.60
C ALA A 1134 -7.47 32.45 30.74
N THR A 1135 -8.58 31.94 31.27
CA THR A 1135 -9.93 32.23 30.74
C THR A 1135 -10.64 33.31 31.54
N VAL A 1136 -11.59 34.00 30.90
CA VAL A 1136 -12.66 34.75 31.57
C VAL A 1136 -14.01 34.09 31.28
N HIS A 1137 -15.00 34.32 32.14
CA HIS A 1137 -16.36 33.76 32.04
C HIS A 1137 -16.45 32.22 32.13
N GLY A 1138 -15.51 31.58 32.82
CA GLY A 1138 -15.50 30.14 33.11
C GLY A 1138 -14.09 29.55 33.06
N ARG A 1139 -13.99 28.22 33.16
CA ARG A 1139 -12.77 27.44 32.92
C ARG A 1139 -12.94 26.70 31.59
N ALA A 1140 -11.96 26.82 30.69
CA ALA A 1140 -11.86 25.97 29.51
C ALA A 1140 -11.13 24.66 29.86
N ALA A 1141 -11.39 23.58 29.13
CA ALA A 1141 -10.59 22.37 29.25
C ALA A 1141 -9.18 22.61 28.69
N GLU A 1142 -9.09 23.39 27.61
CA GLU A 1142 -7.81 23.74 26.98
C GLU A 1142 -7.70 25.21 26.59
N LEU A 1143 -6.46 25.71 26.53
CA LEU A 1143 -6.09 27.01 26.01
C LEU A 1143 -4.93 26.88 25.01
N ALA A 1144 -5.20 27.04 23.73
CA ALA A 1144 -4.17 27.06 22.70
C ALA A 1144 -3.67 28.49 22.42
N LEU A 1145 -2.37 28.61 22.15
CA LEU A 1145 -1.69 29.81 21.70
C LEU A 1145 -1.01 29.53 20.37
N TYR A 1146 -1.34 30.29 19.34
CA TYR A 1146 -0.69 30.20 18.03
C TYR A 1146 -0.02 31.51 17.66
N ALA A 1147 1.14 31.44 17.00
CA ALA A 1147 1.93 32.60 16.60
C ALA A 1147 2.19 32.62 15.08
N ASP A 1148 2.10 33.82 14.51
CA ASP A 1148 2.51 34.12 13.12
C ASP A 1148 4.04 34.33 13.10
N ALA A 1149 4.80 33.24 13.03
CA ALA A 1149 6.26 33.26 13.22
C ALA A 1149 7.04 33.80 12.00
N GLN A 1150 6.39 34.04 10.85
CA GLN A 1150 7.06 34.59 9.65
C GLN A 1150 7.53 36.04 9.85
N GLY A 1151 6.87 36.78 10.75
CA GLY A 1151 7.19 38.16 11.10
C GLY A 1151 8.24 38.30 12.22
N ALA A 1152 8.00 37.61 13.32
CA ALA A 1152 8.78 37.70 14.55
C ALA A 1152 8.87 36.29 15.15
N PRO A 1153 9.87 35.49 14.77
CA PRO A 1153 9.87 34.06 15.08
C PRO A 1153 10.08 33.83 16.57
N VAL A 1154 9.26 32.93 17.13
CA VAL A 1154 9.46 32.38 18.48
C VAL A 1154 10.75 31.56 18.43
N VAL A 1155 11.75 31.95 19.21
CA VAL A 1155 13.06 31.28 19.32
C VAL A 1155 12.99 30.15 20.35
N ARG A 1156 12.22 30.37 21.41
CA ARG A 1156 11.95 29.42 22.49
C ARG A 1156 10.69 29.85 23.22
N ALA A 1157 9.93 28.91 23.75
CA ALA A 1157 8.91 29.18 24.74
C ALA A 1157 9.13 28.35 26.01
N THR A 1158 8.54 28.78 27.12
CA THR A 1158 8.45 27.96 28.34
C THR A 1158 7.07 28.09 28.98
N ALA A 1159 6.48 26.97 29.38
CA ALA A 1159 5.20 26.90 30.08
C ALA A 1159 5.26 25.78 31.13
N ALA A 1160 4.71 26.01 32.32
CA ALA A 1160 4.68 25.05 33.43
C ALA A 1160 6.05 24.42 33.81
N GLY A 1161 7.17 25.12 33.57
CA GLY A 1161 8.53 24.62 33.77
C GLY A 1161 9.14 23.88 32.58
N HIS A 1162 8.31 23.45 31.62
CA HIS A 1162 8.75 22.79 30.39
C HIS A 1162 9.26 23.79 29.35
N THR A 1163 10.22 23.37 28.54
CA THR A 1163 10.74 24.15 27.41
C THR A 1163 10.12 23.67 26.12
N VAL A 1164 9.48 24.57 25.40
CA VAL A 1164 8.86 24.32 24.10
C VAL A 1164 9.81 24.85 23.01
N PRO A 1165 10.12 24.05 21.96
CA PRO A 1165 10.97 24.50 20.87
C PRO A 1165 10.37 25.71 20.13
N GLY A 1166 11.26 26.59 19.67
CA GLY A 1166 10.90 27.65 18.72
C GLY A 1166 11.05 27.20 17.27
N GLY A 1167 10.88 28.14 16.34
CA GLY A 1167 10.76 27.86 14.91
C GLY A 1167 9.31 27.60 14.53
N ALA A 1168 9.10 26.78 13.49
CA ALA A 1168 7.80 26.23 13.18
C ALA A 1168 7.68 24.83 13.81
N ASN A 1169 6.61 24.57 14.55
CA ASN A 1169 6.22 23.23 15.01
C ASN A 1169 4.87 22.78 14.42
N ARG A 1170 4.26 23.59 13.55
CA ARG A 1170 3.05 23.25 12.80
C ARG A 1170 3.29 23.36 11.30
N ASP A 1171 2.75 22.40 10.57
CA ASP A 1171 2.67 22.45 9.11
C ASP A 1171 1.43 23.28 8.72
N ALA A 1172 1.59 24.60 8.66
CA ALA A 1172 0.51 25.55 8.41
C ALA A 1172 1.04 26.82 7.75
N ASP A 1173 0.31 27.36 6.77
CA ASP A 1173 0.74 28.53 5.97
C ASP A 1173 1.03 29.79 6.79
N ARG A 1174 0.31 29.99 7.90
CA ARG A 1174 0.38 31.22 8.72
C ARG A 1174 0.75 30.95 10.18
N TRP A 1175 -0.08 30.19 10.87
CA TRP A 1175 0.04 29.87 12.31
C TRP A 1175 1.06 28.76 12.56
N THR A 1176 2.26 28.96 12.03
CA THR A 1176 3.41 28.04 11.97
C THR A 1176 3.93 27.58 13.33
N TRP A 1177 3.62 28.30 14.40
CA TRP A 1177 3.97 27.91 15.77
C TRP A 1177 2.73 27.81 16.66
N GLY A 1178 2.65 26.77 17.49
CA GLY A 1178 1.55 26.51 18.42
C GLY A 1178 2.00 25.95 19.77
N LEU A 1179 1.23 26.26 20.81
CA LEU A 1179 1.33 25.71 22.16
C LEU A 1179 -0.08 25.46 22.73
N LEU A 1180 -0.43 24.21 23.04
CA LEU A 1180 -1.66 23.82 23.74
C LEU A 1180 -1.40 23.75 25.26
N LEU A 1181 -2.34 24.28 26.05
CA LEU A 1181 -2.33 24.24 27.51
C LEU A 1181 -3.56 23.47 27.99
N THR A 1182 -3.37 22.21 28.38
CA THR A 1182 -4.46 21.27 28.67
C THR A 1182 -4.70 21.16 30.17
N ALA A 1183 -5.96 21.17 30.60
CA ALA A 1183 -6.40 21.25 31.99
C ALA A 1183 -5.77 22.42 32.81
N PRO A 1184 -5.64 23.63 32.27
CA PRO A 1184 -4.88 24.71 32.91
C PRO A 1184 -5.44 25.07 34.30
N PRO A 1185 -4.59 25.58 35.21
CA PRO A 1185 -5.03 26.00 36.55
C PRO A 1185 -6.12 27.07 36.46
N ALA A 1186 -7.09 27.04 37.37
CA ALA A 1186 -8.20 28.02 37.37
C ALA A 1186 -7.73 29.48 37.56
N THR A 1187 -6.55 29.69 38.12
CA THR A 1187 -5.87 30.99 38.25
C THR A 1187 -5.17 31.46 36.97
N GLY A 1188 -5.15 30.64 35.91
CA GLY A 1188 -4.26 30.79 34.77
C GLY A 1188 -2.82 30.33 35.07
N THR A 1189 -2.00 30.33 34.02
CA THR A 1189 -0.55 29.98 34.06
C THR A 1189 0.30 31.13 33.52
N GLU A 1190 1.60 31.13 33.79
CA GLU A 1190 2.55 31.94 33.03
C GLU A 1190 3.12 31.15 31.83
N VAL A 1191 3.28 31.86 30.71
CA VAL A 1191 3.99 31.42 29.50
C VAL A 1191 5.00 32.50 29.15
N VAL A 1192 6.25 32.11 28.87
CA VAL A 1192 7.30 33.03 28.44
C VAL A 1192 7.68 32.72 27.01
N LEU A 1193 7.64 33.73 26.14
CA LEU A 1193 8.04 33.63 24.73
C LEU A 1193 9.30 34.46 24.51
N ASP A 1194 10.38 33.83 24.05
CA ASP A 1194 11.57 34.51 23.56
C ASP A 1194 11.42 34.68 22.03
N VAL A 1195 11.26 35.92 21.57
CA VAL A 1195 10.89 36.26 20.18
C VAL A 1195 11.98 37.11 19.53
N ARG A 1196 12.37 36.79 18.29
CA ARG A 1196 13.42 37.53 17.57
C ARG A 1196 12.88 38.74 16.78
N GLY A 1197 13.65 39.82 16.75
CA GLY A 1197 13.37 41.02 15.97
C GLY A 1197 12.29 41.93 16.57
N ASP A 1198 12.11 43.10 15.95
CA ASP A 1198 11.27 44.20 16.45
C ASP A 1198 9.85 44.27 15.83
N ARG A 1199 9.50 43.36 14.90
CA ARG A 1199 8.14 43.33 14.33
C ARG A 1199 7.10 42.89 15.39
N PRO A 1200 5.87 43.44 15.41
CA PRO A 1200 4.86 43.02 16.37
C PRO A 1200 4.57 41.52 16.29
N LEU A 1201 4.50 40.85 17.45
CA LEU A 1201 4.08 39.46 17.55
C LEU A 1201 2.56 39.39 17.41
N LEU A 1202 2.07 38.66 16.42
CA LEU A 1202 0.65 38.32 16.31
C LEU A 1202 0.42 36.97 16.98
N LEU A 1203 -0.47 36.95 17.97
CA LEU A 1203 -0.94 35.73 18.61
C LEU A 1203 -2.44 35.54 18.40
N ARG A 1204 -2.83 34.28 18.20
CA ARG A 1204 -4.21 33.81 18.26
C ARG A 1204 -4.34 32.92 19.49
N ALA A 1205 -5.15 33.33 20.45
CA ALA A 1205 -5.54 32.46 21.56
C ALA A 1205 -6.87 31.79 21.24
N VAL A 1206 -7.02 30.50 21.58
CA VAL A 1206 -8.27 29.74 21.44
C VAL A 1206 -8.55 29.01 22.74
N ALA A 1207 -9.76 29.12 23.27
CA ALA A 1207 -10.25 28.32 24.39
C ALA A 1207 -11.17 27.21 23.85
N LEU A 1208 -10.93 25.96 24.28
CA LEU A 1208 -11.75 24.80 23.95
C LEU A 1208 -12.54 24.36 25.18
N THR A 1209 -13.85 24.15 25.00
CA THR A 1209 -14.74 23.61 26.02
C THR A 1209 -15.52 22.41 25.47
N PRO A 1210 -15.42 21.22 26.08
CA PRO A 1210 -16.28 20.08 25.79
C PRO A 1210 -17.76 20.43 25.98
N GLY A 1211 -18.61 19.99 25.04
CA GLY A 1211 -20.02 20.36 24.99
C GLY A 1211 -20.31 21.59 24.13
N LEU A 1212 -21.54 21.67 23.60
CA LEU A 1212 -22.08 22.87 22.96
C LEU A 1212 -22.71 23.81 24.01
N PRO A 1213 -22.79 25.13 23.78
CA PRO A 1213 -23.31 26.06 24.78
C PRO A 1213 -24.79 25.77 25.08
N ALA A 1214 -25.19 25.85 26.35
CA ALA A 1214 -26.55 25.54 26.77
C ALA A 1214 -27.59 26.38 26.01
N GLY A 1215 -28.60 25.72 25.43
CA GLY A 1215 -29.64 26.38 24.63
C GLY A 1215 -29.22 26.86 23.22
N SER A 1216 -27.99 26.58 22.77
CA SER A 1216 -27.52 27.00 21.43
C SER A 1216 -28.18 26.26 20.27
N LEU A 1217 -28.63 25.01 20.48
CA LEU A 1217 -29.34 24.21 19.48
C LEU A 1217 -30.82 24.60 19.43
N THR A 1218 -31.24 25.14 18.29
CA THR A 1218 -32.65 25.53 18.03
C THR A 1218 -33.58 24.32 17.85
N VAL A 1219 -33.02 23.18 17.46
CA VAL A 1219 -33.70 21.88 17.35
C VAL A 1219 -32.85 20.84 18.07
N PRO A 1220 -33.38 20.16 19.12
CA PRO A 1220 -32.66 19.08 19.80
C PRO A 1220 -32.12 18.03 18.84
N ARG A 1221 -30.96 17.44 19.16
CA ARG A 1221 -30.39 16.34 18.37
C ARG A 1221 -31.34 15.13 18.45
N PRO A 1222 -31.82 14.58 17.31
CA PRO A 1222 -32.71 13.43 17.31
C PRO A 1222 -31.93 12.15 17.66
N ARG A 1223 -32.65 11.09 18.06
CA ARG A 1223 -32.04 9.84 18.54
C ARG A 1223 -31.29 9.05 17.47
N ASP A 1224 -31.57 9.30 16.19
CA ASP A 1224 -30.89 8.73 15.02
C ASP A 1224 -29.65 9.54 14.58
N VAL A 1225 -29.21 10.51 15.39
CA VAL A 1225 -27.99 11.30 15.18
C VAL A 1225 -27.15 11.36 16.46
N THR A 1226 -25.84 11.13 16.35
CA THR A 1226 -24.86 11.26 17.44
C THR A 1226 -23.62 12.05 16.96
N TRP A 1227 -22.75 12.47 17.89
CA TRP A 1227 -21.47 13.07 17.54
C TRP A 1227 -20.54 12.02 16.93
N SER A 1228 -19.74 12.42 15.93
CA SER A 1228 -18.52 11.70 15.55
C SER A 1228 -17.48 11.80 16.68
N ALA A 1229 -16.46 10.92 16.64
CA ALA A 1229 -15.34 10.96 17.58
C ALA A 1229 -14.52 12.25 17.49
N GLN A 1230 -14.39 12.80 16.27
CA GLN A 1230 -13.61 14.00 15.97
C GLN A 1230 -14.55 15.15 15.54
N ASP A 1231 -14.09 16.39 15.75
CA ASP A 1231 -14.73 17.62 15.27
C ASP A 1231 -16.22 17.80 15.65
N ALA A 1232 -16.62 17.34 16.83
CA ALA A 1232 -18.03 17.26 17.17
C ALA A 1232 -18.31 17.59 18.63
N GLY A 1233 -19.38 18.36 18.85
CA GLY A 1233 -19.92 18.61 20.18
C GLY A 1233 -19.03 19.45 21.09
N VAL A 1234 -18.04 20.17 20.55
CA VAL A 1234 -17.16 21.09 21.29
C VAL A 1234 -17.43 22.56 20.94
N SER A 1235 -17.01 23.46 21.84
CA SER A 1235 -17.11 24.92 21.70
C SER A 1235 -15.73 25.56 21.67
N LEU A 1236 -15.47 26.37 20.64
CA LEU A 1236 -14.21 27.10 20.45
C LEU A 1236 -14.45 28.62 20.52
N VAL A 1237 -13.72 29.31 21.40
CA VAL A 1237 -13.72 30.79 21.48
C VAL A 1237 -12.33 31.31 21.18
N SER A 1238 -12.17 32.14 20.15
CA SER A 1238 -10.85 32.67 19.75
C SER A 1238 -10.73 34.18 19.90
N ARG A 1239 -9.50 34.65 20.10
CA ARG A 1239 -9.19 36.07 20.31
C ARG A 1239 -7.79 36.43 19.78
N SER A 1240 -7.67 37.58 19.13
CA SER A 1240 -6.42 38.11 18.56
C SER A 1240 -5.65 38.95 19.57
N TYR A 1241 -4.32 38.87 19.52
CA TYR A 1241 -3.42 39.76 20.23
C TYR A 1241 -2.29 40.23 19.31
N ARG A 1242 -1.85 41.48 19.50
CA ARG A 1242 -0.76 42.11 18.74
C ARG A 1242 0.06 42.99 19.67
N TRP A 1243 1.35 42.68 19.83
CA TRP A 1243 2.27 43.38 20.73
C TRP A 1243 3.64 43.64 20.10
#